data_AF-A0A535K2M4-F1
#
_entry.id   AF-A0A535K2M4-F1
#
_cell.length_a   1.000
_cell.length_b   1.000
_cell.length_c   1.000
_cell.angle_alpha   90.00
_cell.angle_beta   90.00
_cell.angle_gamma   90.00
#
_symmetry.space_group_name_H-M   'P 1'
#
loop_
_entity.id
_entity.type
_entity.pdbx_description
1 polymer ?
#
loop_
_entity_poly.entity_id
_entity_poly.type
_entity_poly.pdbx_seq_one_letter_code
_entity_poly.pdbx_strand_id
1 'polypeptide(L)'
;MQGKLVAIRNTSLRPREHDFGSGCGHLCRGPHAWVPHDGRRDLLLVGDSRGVRHRLIARRVALEVERPDDVLGLRDEDLLREDDELAIREPLHDIDRIRPRRHAVQVERRAIHVRLAGRPECEFCPRGAKPERRSGAARVAVEGHEHGLPRRTRRVRHEVPARRRGVESARDRNRRPSRSGVAGRRRNGARTRRDGHAGARDERKGEHPCEILEGQMALAAQRRWIMPIKAGDVPDGIPALVAQVLACRGLAPAEMAAFLAARPTEEGPPMLDLDRALERLRRALATRERIVVYGDYDVDGIAGSAILVRAFRQLGVVVGAYIPNRYEEGYGLNDAALRHLAEDGAKVIVSVDCGVTAVKEAALARELGIDLIVTDHHHPPAELPDAYALVNPRRPGDPSIEKELAGAGVALVLARRLLGDLSYSLRQDELLQLCALATVADVVPLRAGNRVLTRLGLEALNRAPIVGVRALVERAGLKLGRVGAGDIGFVLGPRLNAAGRINDAEDALRLLLTEDADEAKTLAERLEQRNTERQELTRQVVAGARERAEDRPDAWITIVADPEWPAGIVGLGASRLVEDYGRPAIVIAIDGNEGKGSCRSIAGVHIAEALDDCHDILIKHGGHAMAAGFSVSVDRIPDLIERLDAVVRERLHGERPVPTIRVDAEIAPDILTSKLALELAALEPCGSGNQRPYLLIRDVRVYDIRQVGADADHLRCKVTVGRFTFDAMAFRRGDHAEGMTEAGRVDAVVSIGTGLRGFVELELRDFGPVGTAAEMERLARGAAPALVS
;
A
#
# COMPACT_ATOMS: atom_id res chain seq x y z
N MET A 1 -34.55 35.68 33.00
CA MET A 1 -33.78 36.40 34.04
C MET A 1 -32.33 35.91 33.89
N GLN A 2 -31.32 36.76 33.72
CA GLN A 2 -30.67 37.59 34.76
C GLN A 2 -30.29 36.78 36.01
N GLY A 3 -29.01 36.68 36.43
CA GLY A 3 -27.76 37.07 35.76
C GLY A 3 -26.57 37.24 36.74
N LYS A 4 -25.35 37.29 36.19
CA LYS A 4 -24.08 37.74 36.82
C LYS A 4 -23.62 37.06 38.12
N LEU A 5 -22.53 36.27 38.05
CA LEU A 5 -21.57 36.19 39.15
C LEU A 5 -20.63 37.42 39.15
N VAL A 6 -20.15 37.81 40.32
CA VAL A 6 -19.10 38.82 40.52
C VAL A 6 -18.07 38.28 41.53
N ALA A 7 -16.81 38.68 41.34
CA ALA A 7 -15.62 38.16 42.01
C ALA A 7 -15.51 38.49 43.51
N ILE A 8 -14.52 37.86 44.17
CA ILE A 8 -13.56 38.52 45.07
C ILE A 8 -12.20 37.77 45.03
N ARG A 9 -11.11 38.45 45.41
CA ARG A 9 -9.71 38.00 45.35
C ARG A 9 -9.11 37.74 46.75
N ASN A 10 -7.82 37.35 46.76
CA ASN A 10 -6.82 37.43 47.85
C ASN A 10 -6.79 36.21 48.81
N THR A 11 -5.65 35.84 49.42
CA THR A 11 -4.32 36.51 49.48
C THR A 11 -3.12 35.53 49.48
N SER A 12 -1.94 36.08 49.18
CA SER A 12 -0.59 35.49 49.20
C SER A 12 -0.13 34.82 50.50
N LEU A 13 0.91 33.96 50.40
CA LEU A 13 2.18 34.11 51.16
C LEU A 13 3.35 33.34 50.49
N ARG A 14 4.57 33.38 51.08
CA ARG A 14 5.87 33.05 50.43
C ARG A 14 6.60 31.81 51.02
N PRO A 15 7.57 31.22 50.28
CA PRO A 15 8.28 29.98 50.67
C PRO A 15 9.61 30.21 51.43
N ARG A 16 10.12 29.14 52.09
CA ARG A 16 11.47 28.87 52.66
C ARG A 16 11.45 27.46 53.31
N GLU A 17 12.52 26.71 53.61
CA GLU A 17 13.95 26.61 53.19
C GLU A 17 14.48 25.25 53.74
N HIS A 18 15.65 24.75 53.27
CA HIS A 18 16.39 23.53 53.70
C HIS A 18 15.76 22.13 53.39
N ASP A 19 16.44 21.03 52.99
CA ASP A 19 17.84 20.65 52.61
C ASP A 19 18.51 19.55 53.49
N PHE A 20 19.27 18.64 52.85
CA PHE A 20 20.02 17.46 53.33
C PHE A 20 19.26 16.30 54.05
N GLY A 21 19.70 15.04 53.80
CA GLY A 21 19.25 13.85 54.55
C GLY A 21 19.48 12.48 53.90
N SER A 22 20.68 11.90 54.05
CA SER A 22 21.05 10.55 53.54
C SER A 22 20.67 9.39 54.49
N GLY A 23 20.39 8.19 53.97
CA GLY A 23 20.48 6.96 54.79
C GLY A 23 19.83 5.69 54.21
N CYS A 24 20.55 4.56 54.26
CA CYS A 24 20.03 3.22 53.92
C CYS A 24 19.40 2.52 55.14
N GLY A 25 18.40 1.66 54.93
CA GLY A 25 17.83 0.79 55.97
C GLY A 25 17.02 -0.38 55.38
N HIS A 26 17.04 -1.55 56.03
CA HIS A 26 16.44 -2.80 55.51
C HIS A 26 15.15 -3.24 56.24
N LEU A 27 14.24 -3.84 55.46
CA LEU A 27 13.40 -5.01 55.80
C LEU A 27 12.76 -5.12 57.21
N CYS A 28 11.42 -5.06 57.30
CA CYS A 28 10.56 -6.27 57.40
C CYS A 28 9.07 -6.01 57.73
N ARG A 29 8.18 -6.70 56.99
CA ARG A 29 6.81 -7.17 57.38
C ARG A 29 5.72 -6.13 57.72
N GLY A 30 4.49 -6.40 57.24
CA GLY A 30 3.25 -5.76 57.70
C GLY A 30 2.65 -6.47 58.94
N PRO A 31 1.34 -6.32 59.25
CA PRO A 31 0.24 -6.45 58.25
C PRO A 31 -0.97 -5.48 58.41
N HIS A 32 -1.94 -5.62 57.48
CA HIS A 32 -3.34 -5.16 57.55
C HIS A 32 -3.67 -3.65 57.68
N ALA A 33 -3.83 -2.98 56.54
CA ALA A 33 -4.87 -1.97 56.29
C ALA A 33 -5.28 -1.99 54.79
N TRP A 34 -6.53 -1.65 54.47
CA TRP A 34 -7.05 -1.47 53.09
C TRP A 34 -6.85 0.00 52.65
N VAL A 35 -6.42 0.33 51.41
CA VAL A 35 -7.17 0.32 50.12
C VAL A 35 -8.33 1.34 50.15
N PRO A 36 -8.43 2.33 49.21
CA PRO A 36 -8.23 2.17 47.76
C PRO A 36 -7.48 3.29 46.98
N HIS A 37 -7.41 3.08 45.65
CA HIS A 37 -7.13 4.02 44.55
C HIS A 37 -5.70 4.51 44.26
N ASP A 38 -5.04 3.78 43.37
CA ASP A 38 -4.46 4.31 42.13
C ASP A 38 -4.84 3.29 41.01
N GLY A 39 -4.66 3.49 39.70
CA GLY A 39 -3.87 4.48 38.99
C GLY A 39 -2.84 3.80 38.09
N ARG A 40 -2.54 4.40 36.94
CA ARG A 40 -1.66 3.81 35.92
C ARG A 40 -0.21 3.74 36.40
N ARG A 41 0.47 2.59 36.24
CA ARG A 41 1.56 2.41 35.23
C ARG A 41 2.33 1.09 35.34
N ASP A 42 2.73 0.60 34.17
CA ASP A 42 4.05 0.11 33.74
C ASP A 42 5.01 -0.54 34.76
N LEU A 43 5.54 -1.72 34.41
CA LEU A 43 6.80 -2.24 34.95
C LEU A 43 7.69 -2.81 33.83
N LEU A 44 8.93 -2.33 33.77
CA LEU A 44 9.98 -2.83 32.89
C LEU A 44 10.56 -4.14 33.42
N LEU A 45 10.91 -5.05 32.51
CA LEU A 45 11.74 -6.23 32.81
C LEU A 45 13.21 -5.94 32.47
N VAL A 46 14.04 -5.85 33.50
CA VAL A 46 15.50 -6.03 33.38
C VAL A 46 15.79 -7.50 33.67
N GLY A 47 16.47 -8.18 32.75
CA GLY A 47 16.83 -9.59 32.92
C GLY A 47 18.19 -9.78 33.58
N ASP A 48 18.33 -10.87 34.34
CA ASP A 48 19.62 -11.51 34.60
C ASP A 48 19.49 -13.03 34.39
N SER A 49 20.62 -13.71 34.43
CA SER A 49 20.94 -14.89 33.67
C SER A 49 20.81 -16.19 34.48
N ARG A 50 19.71 -16.93 34.28
CA ARG A 50 19.66 -18.41 34.07
C ARG A 50 18.25 -18.99 34.19
N GLY A 51 17.88 -19.89 33.26
CA GLY A 51 16.88 -20.95 33.49
C GLY A 51 15.45 -20.66 33.02
N VAL A 52 15.18 -20.89 31.73
CA VAL A 52 13.80 -20.94 31.20
C VAL A 52 13.06 -22.16 31.75
N ARG A 53 11.84 -21.95 32.28
CA ARG A 53 10.81 -23.00 32.40
C ARG A 53 9.50 -22.46 31.84
N HIS A 54 9.06 -22.98 30.70
CA HIS A 54 7.75 -22.66 30.15
C HIS A 54 6.64 -23.12 31.09
N ARG A 55 5.64 -22.26 31.30
CA ARG A 55 4.32 -22.66 31.81
C ARG A 55 3.28 -22.40 30.72
N LEU A 56 2.78 -23.47 30.13
CA LEU A 56 1.53 -23.43 29.35
C LEU A 56 0.38 -23.08 30.30
N ILE A 57 -0.40 -22.06 29.97
CA ILE A 57 -1.67 -21.76 30.63
C ILE A 57 -2.78 -22.09 29.64
N ALA A 58 -3.35 -23.29 29.78
CA ALA A 58 -4.57 -23.65 29.06
C ALA A 58 -5.78 -23.08 29.82
N ARG A 59 -6.39 -22.00 29.31
CA ARG A 59 -7.72 -21.57 29.76
C ARG A 59 -8.77 -22.44 29.09
N ARG A 60 -9.24 -23.47 29.79
CA ARG A 60 -10.42 -24.25 29.41
C ARG A 60 -11.64 -23.65 30.08
N VAL A 61 -12.37 -22.78 29.37
CA VAL A 61 -13.75 -22.46 29.74
C VAL A 61 -14.61 -23.67 29.38
N ALA A 62 -15.43 -24.14 30.30
CA ALA A 62 -16.49 -25.09 29.99
C ALA A 62 -17.74 -24.27 29.67
N LEU A 63 -18.11 -24.23 28.40
CA LEU A 63 -19.47 -23.88 27.99
C LEU A 63 -20.27 -25.18 27.97
N GLU A 64 -21.45 -25.17 28.60
CA GLU A 64 -22.48 -26.15 28.30
C GLU A 64 -23.07 -25.81 26.92
N VAL A 65 -23.48 -26.82 26.17
CA VAL A 65 -23.81 -26.67 24.74
C VAL A 65 -25.31 -26.38 24.61
N GLU A 66 -25.65 -25.10 24.61
CA GLU A 66 -26.92 -24.59 24.06
C GLU A 66 -26.97 -24.86 22.55
N ARG A 67 -28.18 -24.85 21.96
CA ARG A 67 -28.38 -25.39 20.60
C ARG A 67 -28.21 -24.32 19.54
N PRO A 68 -27.98 -24.69 18.26
CA PRO A 68 -27.83 -23.71 17.18
C PRO A 68 -29.05 -22.81 16.98
N ASP A 69 -30.21 -23.22 17.48
CA ASP A 69 -31.51 -22.58 17.28
C ASP A 69 -31.66 -21.28 18.11
N ASP A 70 -31.00 -21.21 19.28
CA ASP A 70 -31.11 -20.12 20.26
C ASP A 70 -30.45 -18.80 19.79
N VAL A 71 -29.62 -18.85 18.74
CA VAL A 71 -28.83 -17.71 18.23
C VAL A 71 -29.64 -16.76 17.33
N LEU A 72 -30.81 -17.18 16.83
CA LEU A 72 -31.57 -16.45 15.81
C LEU A 72 -32.61 -15.45 16.34
N GLY A 73 -32.84 -15.38 17.66
CA GLY A 73 -33.55 -14.28 18.30
C GLY A 73 -35.03 -14.11 17.94
N LEU A 74 -35.68 -15.15 17.37
CA LEU A 74 -37.12 -15.16 17.15
C LEU A 74 -37.84 -15.34 18.49
N ARG A 75 -38.71 -14.39 18.83
CA ARG A 75 -39.74 -14.58 19.86
C ARG A 75 -41.01 -15.00 19.16
N ASP A 76 -41.58 -16.13 19.58
CA ASP A 76 -42.94 -16.51 19.19
C ASP A 76 -43.93 -15.52 19.83
N GLU A 77 -44.77 -14.90 19.00
CA GLU A 77 -46.00 -14.25 19.44
C GLU A 77 -47.20 -14.97 18.76
N ASP A 78 -48.26 -15.18 19.54
CA ASP A 78 -49.62 -15.57 19.13
C ASP A 78 -49.85 -16.90 18.38
N LEU A 79 -49.75 -18.03 19.09
CA LEU A 79 -50.58 -19.22 18.81
C LEU A 79 -51.24 -19.84 20.06
N LEU A 80 -52.39 -19.24 20.42
CA LEU A 80 -53.62 -19.88 20.94
C LEU A 80 -53.67 -20.48 22.37
N ARG A 81 -54.58 -19.85 23.15
CA ARG A 81 -55.49 -20.41 24.18
C ARG A 81 -54.92 -20.72 25.58
N GLU A 82 -55.28 -19.84 26.51
CA GLU A 82 -55.64 -20.20 27.89
C GLU A 82 -56.95 -21.00 27.93
N ASP A 83 -57.07 -21.95 28.86
CA ASP A 83 -58.14 -22.01 29.87
C ASP A 83 -57.84 -23.14 30.90
N ASP A 84 -58.55 -23.13 32.03
CA ASP A 84 -58.64 -24.16 33.10
C ASP A 84 -57.41 -24.47 34.00
N GLU A 85 -57.26 -23.59 35.01
CA GLU A 85 -57.28 -23.91 36.45
C GLU A 85 -56.09 -24.53 37.25
N LEU A 86 -55.96 -23.94 38.47
CA LEU A 86 -55.66 -24.52 39.78
C LEU A 86 -54.21 -24.70 40.35
N ALA A 87 -54.06 -24.06 41.54
CA ALA A 87 -53.37 -24.55 42.74
C ALA A 87 -51.86 -24.25 42.99
N ILE A 88 -51.55 -22.97 43.19
CA ILE A 88 -50.90 -22.40 44.39
C ILE A 88 -50.01 -23.35 45.25
N ARG A 89 -48.69 -23.08 45.32
CA ARG A 89 -47.92 -22.95 46.59
C ARG A 89 -46.45 -22.49 46.42
N GLU A 90 -46.16 -21.30 46.95
CA GLU A 90 -44.82 -20.81 47.33
C GLU A 90 -44.44 -21.28 48.77
N PRO A 91 -43.25 -20.99 49.35
CA PRO A 91 -42.10 -20.22 48.82
C PRO A 91 -40.73 -20.93 48.91
N LEU A 92 -39.66 -20.20 48.55
CA LEU A 92 -38.25 -20.56 48.72
C LEU A 92 -37.87 -20.80 50.20
N HIS A 93 -36.79 -21.54 50.46
CA HIS A 93 -35.74 -21.11 51.42
C HIS A 93 -34.40 -21.88 51.30
N ASP A 94 -33.36 -21.24 51.83
CA ASP A 94 -32.04 -21.74 52.26
C ASP A 94 -31.01 -22.30 51.26
N ILE A 95 -29.97 -21.47 51.06
CA ILE A 95 -28.65 -21.84 50.56
C ILE A 95 -27.76 -22.23 51.75
N ASP A 96 -27.45 -23.53 51.95
CA ASP A 96 -26.07 -23.94 52.30
C ASP A 96 -25.84 -25.48 52.30
N ARG A 97 -24.57 -25.88 52.10
CA ARG A 97 -23.94 -27.22 52.25
C ARG A 97 -23.66 -28.05 50.99
N ILE A 98 -22.49 -27.82 50.37
CA ILE A 98 -21.68 -28.90 49.77
C ILE A 98 -20.25 -28.85 50.30
N ARG A 99 -19.86 -29.82 51.14
CA ARG A 99 -18.45 -30.09 51.48
C ARG A 99 -17.86 -31.08 50.45
N PRO A 100 -16.64 -30.86 49.93
CA PRO A 100 -16.01 -31.81 49.02
C PRO A 100 -15.57 -33.09 49.76
N ARG A 101 -16.12 -34.25 49.37
CA ARG A 101 -15.59 -35.56 49.75
C ARG A 101 -14.60 -36.06 48.70
N ARG A 102 -13.33 -36.27 49.09
CA ARG A 102 -12.36 -37.03 48.29
C ARG A 102 -12.60 -38.53 48.46
N HIS A 103 -12.87 -39.25 47.37
CA HIS A 103 -12.56 -40.68 47.27
C HIS A 103 -11.81 -40.94 45.97
N ALA A 104 -10.84 -41.85 46.04
CA ALA A 104 -10.07 -42.28 44.88
C ALA A 104 -10.70 -43.55 44.31
N VAL A 105 -10.64 -43.71 42.98
CA VAL A 105 -11.01 -44.94 42.28
C VAL A 105 -9.81 -45.36 41.42
N GLN A 106 -9.53 -46.67 41.39
CA GLN A 106 -8.38 -47.23 40.70
C GLN A 106 -8.58 -47.22 39.17
N VAL A 107 -7.49 -47.05 38.42
CA VAL A 107 -7.49 -47.20 36.96
C VAL A 107 -7.26 -48.67 36.62
N GLU A 108 -8.34 -49.43 36.35
CA GLU A 108 -8.20 -50.69 35.63
C GLU A 108 -7.76 -50.43 34.18
N ARG A 109 -6.76 -51.17 33.71
CA ARG A 109 -6.40 -51.22 32.30
C ARG A 109 -7.17 -52.35 31.62
N ARG A 110 -8.13 -52.02 30.76
CA ARG A 110 -8.66 -52.95 29.75
C ARG A 110 -8.43 -52.37 28.36
N ALA A 111 -7.76 -53.13 27.50
CA ALA A 111 -7.63 -52.80 26.09
C ALA A 111 -8.92 -53.22 25.35
N ILE A 112 -9.39 -52.39 24.42
CA ILE A 112 -10.49 -52.73 23.51
C ILE A 112 -10.02 -52.44 22.08
N HIS A 113 -10.11 -53.44 21.21
CA HIS A 113 -9.83 -53.27 19.79
C HIS A 113 -10.96 -52.51 19.10
N VAL A 114 -10.63 -51.48 18.32
CA VAL A 114 -11.53 -50.90 17.33
C VAL A 114 -11.32 -51.62 16.01
N ARG A 115 -12.39 -52.22 15.46
CA ARG A 115 -12.39 -52.71 14.07
C ARG A 115 -12.64 -51.53 13.15
N LEU A 116 -11.79 -51.36 12.13
CA LEU A 116 -12.11 -50.54 10.96
C LEU A 116 -12.64 -51.45 9.85
N ALA A 117 -13.64 -50.99 9.11
CA ALA A 117 -14.32 -51.78 8.08
C ALA A 117 -14.16 -51.13 6.70
N GLY A 118 -13.84 -51.97 5.70
CA GLY A 118 -14.20 -51.80 4.29
C GLY A 118 -13.82 -50.50 3.56
N ARG A 119 -12.78 -50.58 2.72
CA ARG A 119 -12.83 -50.02 1.35
C ARG A 119 -12.60 -51.18 0.37
N PRO A 120 -13.26 -51.19 -0.81
CA PRO A 120 -13.13 -52.28 -1.78
C PRO A 120 -11.78 -52.26 -2.51
N GLU A 121 -11.42 -53.41 -3.08
CA GLU A 121 -10.12 -53.67 -3.74
C GLU A 121 -10.19 -53.57 -5.27
N CYS A 122 -9.10 -53.13 -5.90
CA CYS A 122 -8.64 -53.48 -7.26
C CYS A 122 -7.31 -52.73 -7.55
N GLU A 123 -6.34 -53.26 -8.29
CA GLU A 123 -5.81 -54.65 -8.32
C GLU A 123 -4.34 -54.59 -8.81
N PHE A 124 -3.55 -55.65 -8.61
CA PHE A 124 -2.22 -55.90 -9.20
C PHE A 124 -1.13 -54.80 -9.20
N CYS A 125 -0.13 -54.95 -8.31
CA CYS A 125 1.30 -54.85 -8.68
C CYS A 125 2.20 -55.64 -7.70
N PRO A 126 3.10 -56.54 -8.14
CA PRO A 126 3.83 -57.43 -7.24
C PRO A 126 5.22 -56.93 -6.78
N ARG A 127 5.45 -56.98 -5.46
CA ARG A 127 6.72 -57.32 -4.75
C ARG A 127 8.00 -56.53 -5.05
N GLY A 128 8.63 -55.93 -4.03
CA GLY A 128 10.06 -55.56 -4.15
C GLY A 128 10.75 -54.75 -3.04
N ALA A 129 10.94 -55.32 -1.84
CA ALA A 129 11.94 -54.93 -0.82
C ALA A 129 11.99 -53.49 -0.24
N LYS A 130 12.41 -53.39 1.04
CA LYS A 130 12.80 -52.14 1.72
C LYS A 130 14.30 -51.88 1.54
N PRO A 131 14.76 -50.63 1.74
CA PRO A 131 16.04 -50.36 2.39
C PRO A 131 15.86 -49.78 3.81
N GLU A 132 16.84 -50.01 4.68
CA GLU A 132 16.89 -49.45 6.04
C GLU A 132 17.66 -48.13 6.10
N ARG A 133 17.57 -47.41 7.23
CA ARG A 133 18.38 -46.20 7.49
C ARG A 133 19.81 -46.58 7.85
N ARG A 134 20.80 -45.88 7.29
CA ARG A 134 22.03 -45.54 8.03
C ARG A 134 22.73 -44.28 7.52
N SER A 135 23.53 -43.70 8.41
CA SER A 135 24.28 -42.45 8.27
C SER A 135 25.57 -42.61 7.47
N GLY A 136 25.95 -41.56 6.73
CA GLY A 136 27.29 -41.42 6.17
C GLY A 136 27.45 -40.06 5.47
N ALA A 137 28.59 -39.39 5.64
CA ALA A 137 28.89 -38.11 5.00
C ALA A 137 30.26 -38.16 4.31
N ALA A 138 30.31 -37.93 3.00
CA ALA A 138 31.50 -37.45 2.28
C ALA A 138 31.22 -37.06 0.81
N ARG A 139 31.45 -35.78 0.50
CA ARG A 139 32.19 -35.22 -0.65
C ARG A 139 32.29 -35.98 -2.01
N VAL A 140 31.86 -35.24 -3.05
CA VAL A 140 32.62 -34.88 -4.28
C VAL A 140 32.67 -35.85 -5.48
N ALA A 141 32.81 -35.22 -6.66
CA ALA A 141 33.13 -35.71 -8.01
C ALA A 141 31.94 -35.97 -8.96
N VAL A 142 32.16 -35.59 -10.23
CA VAL A 142 31.23 -35.70 -11.36
C VAL A 142 32.02 -36.23 -12.55
N GLU A 143 31.57 -37.38 -13.08
CA GLU A 143 31.85 -37.96 -14.39
C GLU A 143 30.76 -39.05 -14.56
N GLY A 144 30.21 -39.36 -15.73
CA GLY A 144 30.53 -38.93 -17.09
C GLY A 144 30.55 -40.16 -18.00
N HIS A 145 29.58 -40.31 -18.91
CA HIS A 145 29.56 -41.41 -19.88
C HIS A 145 28.86 -41.04 -21.20
N GLU A 146 29.32 -41.67 -22.28
CA GLU A 146 28.99 -41.34 -23.67
C GLU A 146 28.17 -42.43 -24.40
N HIS A 147 27.92 -42.17 -25.69
CA HIS A 147 27.49 -43.09 -26.76
C HIS A 147 25.98 -43.42 -26.83
N GLY A 148 25.37 -43.57 -28.02
CA GLY A 148 25.93 -43.42 -29.37
C GLY A 148 24.86 -43.39 -30.48
N LEU A 149 25.25 -42.94 -31.68
CA LEU A 149 24.39 -42.77 -32.86
C LEU A 149 24.29 -44.05 -33.73
N PRO A 150 23.31 -44.09 -34.66
CA PRO A 150 23.70 -44.24 -36.06
C PRO A 150 23.10 -43.18 -37.02
N ARG A 151 23.53 -43.21 -38.29
CA ARG A 151 23.38 -42.13 -39.29
C ARG A 151 22.40 -42.45 -40.43
N ARG A 152 21.88 -41.42 -41.10
CA ARG A 152 21.69 -41.37 -42.58
C ARG A 152 21.93 -39.95 -43.13
N THR A 153 21.99 -39.78 -44.44
CA THR A 153 22.84 -38.74 -45.08
C THR A 153 22.25 -38.06 -46.34
N ARG A 154 22.62 -36.79 -46.56
CA ARG A 154 23.01 -36.24 -47.89
C ARG A 154 23.86 -34.95 -47.75
N ARG A 155 24.49 -34.52 -48.85
CA ARG A 155 25.49 -33.41 -48.95
C ARG A 155 24.83 -32.15 -49.56
N VAL A 156 25.43 -30.94 -49.55
CA VAL A 156 26.56 -30.42 -50.40
C VAL A 156 27.04 -29.09 -49.75
N ARG A 157 28.31 -28.97 -49.30
CA ARG A 157 29.47 -28.20 -49.89
C ARG A 157 29.23 -26.69 -50.08
N HIS A 158 30.17 -25.75 -49.93
CA HIS A 158 31.63 -25.67 -49.61
C HIS A 158 31.94 -24.17 -49.31
N GLU A 159 32.98 -23.67 -48.61
CA GLU A 159 34.00 -24.19 -47.68
C GLU A 159 34.58 -22.97 -46.87
N VAL A 160 35.63 -23.13 -46.04
CA VAL A 160 36.32 -22.05 -45.27
C VAL A 160 37.84 -22.27 -45.29
N PRO A 161 38.72 -21.24 -45.27
CA PRO A 161 39.60 -21.04 -44.08
C PRO A 161 40.00 -19.55 -43.81
N ALA A 162 40.40 -19.03 -42.64
CA ALA A 162 40.67 -19.50 -41.25
C ALA A 162 42.15 -19.67 -40.78
N ARG A 163 42.40 -19.30 -39.49
CA ARG A 163 43.60 -19.50 -38.61
C ARG A 163 44.75 -18.45 -38.77
N ARG A 164 45.65 -18.17 -37.80
CA ARG A 164 46.11 -18.77 -36.50
C ARG A 164 46.22 -17.66 -35.41
N ARG A 165 46.14 -17.81 -34.07
CA ARG A 165 46.58 -18.76 -32.98
C ARG A 165 47.93 -18.40 -32.28
N GLY A 166 47.92 -18.27 -30.94
CA GLY A 166 49.05 -17.99 -30.00
C GLY A 166 48.76 -16.75 -29.13
N VAL A 167 48.72 -16.71 -27.77
CA VAL A 167 49.50 -17.35 -26.67
C VAL A 167 50.96 -16.85 -26.69
N GLU A 168 51.53 -16.20 -25.66
CA GLU A 168 51.60 -16.57 -24.23
C GLU A 168 51.82 -15.34 -23.27
N SER A 169 52.09 -15.58 -21.97
CA SER A 169 52.21 -14.53 -20.93
C SER A 169 53.61 -14.36 -20.32
N ALA A 170 54.05 -13.12 -20.03
CA ALA A 170 55.20 -12.85 -19.17
C ALA A 170 55.08 -11.51 -18.41
N ARG A 171 55.79 -11.38 -17.28
CA ARG A 171 55.91 -10.16 -16.46
C ARG A 171 57.10 -9.31 -16.92
N ASP A 172 57.09 -8.00 -16.66
CA ASP A 172 57.95 -7.32 -15.65
C ASP A 172 58.23 -5.81 -15.97
N ARG A 173 58.69 -5.05 -14.96
CA ARG A 173 59.47 -3.79 -15.03
C ARG A 173 58.93 -2.56 -15.79
N ASN A 174 58.01 -1.87 -15.11
CA ASN A 174 58.19 -0.49 -14.61
C ASN A 174 59.53 0.22 -14.96
N ARG A 175 59.49 1.31 -15.76
CA ARG A 175 60.19 2.62 -15.51
C ARG A 175 59.86 3.72 -16.54
N ARG A 176 59.99 4.99 -16.12
CA ARG A 176 59.88 6.24 -16.94
C ARG A 176 61.19 6.52 -17.72
N PRO A 177 61.15 7.28 -18.82
CA PRO A 177 61.41 8.74 -18.77
C PRO A 177 60.30 9.56 -19.48
N SER A 178 59.99 10.84 -19.22
CA SER A 178 60.68 12.02 -18.67
C SER A 178 61.45 12.90 -19.68
N ARG A 179 61.25 14.23 -19.55
CA ARG A 179 61.69 15.40 -20.38
C ARG A 179 60.80 15.72 -21.60
N SER A 180 60.29 16.93 -21.89
CA SER A 180 60.39 18.35 -21.43
C SER A 180 61.15 19.33 -22.35
N GLY A 181 60.45 20.34 -22.89
CA GLY A 181 61.01 21.49 -23.63
C GLY A 181 61.23 21.22 -25.14
N VAL A 182 61.21 22.20 -26.06
CA VAL A 182 61.35 23.68 -25.95
C VAL A 182 60.48 24.43 -26.99
N ALA A 183 60.28 25.74 -26.80
CA ALA A 183 59.37 26.67 -27.50
C ALA A 183 59.55 26.91 -29.02
N GLY A 184 58.51 27.44 -29.69
CA GLY A 184 58.44 27.55 -31.18
C GLY A 184 57.70 28.73 -31.85
N ARG A 185 57.50 29.90 -31.18
CA ARG A 185 57.13 31.24 -31.74
C ARG A 185 55.85 31.45 -32.62
N ARG A 186 55.21 32.61 -32.38
CA ARG A 186 54.06 33.21 -33.11
C ARG A 186 54.34 33.56 -34.59
N ARG A 187 53.28 33.70 -35.40
CA ARG A 187 53.13 34.77 -36.42
C ARG A 187 51.65 35.14 -36.67
N ASN A 188 51.40 36.31 -37.27
CA ASN A 188 50.08 36.93 -37.41
C ASN A 188 49.55 36.88 -38.85
N GLY A 189 48.22 36.95 -38.98
CA GLY A 189 47.54 37.57 -40.12
C GLY A 189 46.03 37.30 -40.09
N ALA A 190 45.14 38.08 -40.69
CA ALA A 190 45.07 39.51 -41.03
C ALA A 190 43.75 39.68 -41.81
N ARG A 191 42.91 40.64 -41.39
CA ARG A 191 41.55 40.90 -41.90
C ARG A 191 41.38 40.91 -43.43
N THR A 192 40.19 40.52 -43.88
CA THR A 192 39.46 41.24 -44.94
C THR A 192 38.04 41.59 -44.45
N ARG A 193 37.45 42.64 -45.04
CA ARG A 193 36.03 43.04 -44.90
C ARG A 193 35.42 43.08 -46.31
N ARG A 194 34.11 42.88 -46.42
CA ARG A 194 33.26 43.68 -47.31
C ARG A 194 31.80 43.65 -46.87
N ASP A 195 31.17 44.80 -47.02
CA ASP A 195 29.75 45.09 -46.85
C ASP A 195 28.98 44.59 -48.08
N GLY A 196 27.66 44.38 -48.10
CA GLY A 196 26.61 44.62 -47.09
C GLY A 196 25.35 45.16 -47.77
N HIS A 197 24.15 44.67 -47.42
CA HIS A 197 22.87 45.25 -47.86
C HIS A 197 21.75 44.97 -46.85
N ALA A 198 20.71 45.81 -46.86
CA ALA A 198 19.67 45.85 -45.83
C ALA A 198 18.34 45.24 -46.30
N GLY A 199 17.57 44.72 -45.34
CA GLY A 199 16.18 44.33 -45.50
C GLY A 199 15.50 44.32 -44.14
N ALA A 200 14.60 45.28 -43.90
CA ALA A 200 13.95 45.43 -42.60
C ALA A 200 12.70 44.55 -42.49
N ARG A 201 12.55 43.87 -41.34
CA ARG A 201 11.26 43.43 -40.80
C ARG A 201 11.22 43.72 -39.30
N ASP A 202 10.06 44.18 -38.85
CA ASP A 202 9.76 44.46 -37.44
C ASP A 202 9.27 43.17 -36.78
N GLU A 203 10.10 42.59 -35.92
CA GLU A 203 9.73 41.43 -35.09
C GLU A 203 10.00 41.75 -33.62
N ARG A 204 8.91 41.97 -32.88
CA ARG A 204 8.93 42.07 -31.42
C ARG A 204 9.25 40.70 -30.84
N LYS A 205 10.53 40.43 -30.57
CA LYS A 205 10.92 39.28 -29.75
C LYS A 205 10.33 39.43 -28.36
N GLY A 206 9.29 38.65 -28.06
CA GLY A 206 8.93 38.33 -26.68
C GLY A 206 10.06 37.52 -26.07
N GLU A 207 10.61 37.98 -24.95
CA GLU A 207 11.67 37.27 -24.25
C GLU A 207 11.08 36.06 -23.54
N HIS A 208 11.22 34.86 -24.13
CA HIS A 208 10.81 33.61 -23.50
C HIS A 208 11.67 33.34 -22.26
N PRO A 209 11.07 33.15 -21.06
CA PRO A 209 11.80 32.89 -19.83
C PRO A 209 12.30 31.44 -19.77
N CYS A 210 13.26 31.08 -20.63
CA CYS A 210 13.91 29.77 -20.64
C CYS A 210 15.36 29.76 -21.17
N GLU A 211 15.76 30.68 -22.06
CA GLU A 211 17.05 30.61 -22.78
C GLU A 211 18.23 31.38 -22.13
N ILE A 212 18.16 31.72 -20.84
CA ILE A 212 19.27 32.37 -20.13
C ILE A 212 19.49 31.72 -18.74
N LEU A 213 20.05 30.51 -18.71
CA LEU A 213 20.68 29.96 -17.48
C LEU A 213 21.70 28.81 -17.69
N GLU A 214 22.14 28.48 -18.92
CA GLU A 214 23.17 27.44 -19.17
C GLU A 214 24.61 27.82 -18.74
N GLY A 215 24.74 28.75 -17.79
CA GLY A 215 26.02 29.28 -17.33
C GLY A 215 26.04 29.57 -15.83
N GLN A 216 26.74 28.71 -15.08
CA GLN A 216 27.19 28.95 -13.70
C GLN A 216 26.17 28.88 -12.55
N MET A 217 25.24 27.91 -12.55
CA MET A 217 24.88 27.18 -11.31
C MET A 217 24.66 25.69 -11.61
N ALA A 218 25.47 24.80 -11.02
CA ALA A 218 25.36 23.34 -11.19
C ALA A 218 24.28 22.68 -10.31
N LEU A 219 23.46 23.49 -9.63
CA LEU A 219 22.39 23.03 -8.76
C LEU A 219 21.13 23.87 -9.01
N ALA A 220 20.01 23.20 -9.31
CA ALA A 220 18.69 23.77 -9.46
C ALA A 220 17.65 22.87 -8.77
N ALA A 221 16.51 23.42 -8.38
CA ALA A 221 15.38 22.62 -7.90
C ALA A 221 14.71 21.91 -9.07
N GLN A 222 14.48 20.61 -8.95
CA GLN A 222 13.83 19.82 -10.01
C GLN A 222 12.32 20.03 -10.09
N ARG A 223 11.72 20.67 -9.07
CA ARG A 223 10.28 20.89 -9.01
C ARG A 223 9.94 22.36 -8.78
N ARG A 224 8.83 22.82 -9.34
CA ARG A 224 8.20 24.09 -8.96
C ARG A 224 7.57 23.94 -7.57
N TRP A 225 8.03 24.72 -6.60
CA TRP A 225 7.55 24.64 -5.22
C TRP A 225 6.26 25.48 -5.07
N ILE A 226 5.15 24.81 -4.79
CA ILE A 226 3.88 25.45 -4.46
C ILE A 226 3.96 25.83 -2.97
N MET A 227 4.23 27.11 -2.73
CA MET A 227 4.47 27.68 -1.40
C MET A 227 3.24 27.57 -0.49
N PRO A 228 3.43 27.46 0.85
CA PRO A 228 2.33 27.23 1.79
C PRO A 228 1.46 28.48 1.95
N ILE A 229 0.15 28.28 2.01
CA ILE A 229 -0.80 29.32 2.43
C ILE A 229 -0.75 29.42 3.95
N LYS A 230 -0.56 30.61 4.51
CA LYS A 230 -0.60 30.80 5.97
C LYS A 230 -1.98 30.46 6.51
N ALA A 231 -2.03 29.60 7.52
CA ALA A 231 -3.26 29.33 8.25
C ALA A 231 -3.77 30.57 9.00
N GLY A 232 -5.08 30.59 9.26
CA GLY A 232 -5.72 31.53 10.17
C GLY A 232 -5.60 31.07 11.62
N ASP A 233 -6.72 31.07 12.34
CA ASP A 233 -6.76 30.69 13.75
C ASP A 233 -6.36 29.23 13.99
N VAL A 234 -5.53 29.01 15.01
CA VAL A 234 -5.09 27.68 15.47
C VAL A 234 -6.04 27.20 16.58
N PRO A 235 -6.71 26.05 16.45
CA PRO A 235 -7.58 25.52 17.50
C PRO A 235 -6.82 25.17 18.79
N ASP A 236 -7.45 25.42 19.94
CA ASP A 236 -6.92 25.04 21.25
C ASP A 236 -6.58 23.56 21.32
N GLY A 237 -5.41 23.25 21.89
CA GLY A 237 -4.91 21.88 22.06
C GLY A 237 -4.24 21.27 20.82
N ILE A 238 -4.28 21.92 19.65
CA ILE A 238 -3.58 21.45 18.43
C ILE A 238 -2.24 22.18 18.28
N PRO A 239 -1.09 21.49 18.07
CA PRO A 239 0.18 22.16 17.81
C PRO A 239 0.11 23.02 16.55
N ALA A 240 0.62 24.26 16.60
CA ALA A 240 0.46 25.24 15.53
C ALA A 240 0.97 24.75 14.15
N LEU A 241 2.07 23.97 14.10
CA LEU A 241 2.54 23.39 12.84
C LEU A 241 1.58 22.32 12.29
N VAL A 242 0.96 21.52 13.17
CA VAL A 242 -0.03 20.51 12.77
C VAL A 242 -1.28 21.19 12.23
N ALA A 243 -1.76 22.26 12.89
CA ALA A 243 -2.87 23.07 12.38
C ALA A 243 -2.54 23.73 11.03
N GLN A 244 -1.33 24.28 10.86
CA GLN A 244 -0.86 24.82 9.58
C GLN A 244 -0.84 23.77 8.46
N VAL A 245 -0.33 22.56 8.74
CA VAL A 245 -0.33 21.44 7.78
C VAL A 245 -1.76 21.04 7.39
N LEU A 246 -2.69 20.94 8.36
CA LEU A 246 -4.09 20.57 8.09
C LEU A 246 -4.84 21.67 7.31
N ALA A 247 -4.62 22.94 7.63
CA ALA A 247 -5.17 24.07 6.87
C ALA A 247 -4.65 24.08 5.42
N CYS A 248 -3.36 23.83 5.21
CA CYS A 248 -2.76 23.66 3.88
C CYS A 248 -3.31 22.45 3.09
N ARG A 249 -4.06 21.56 3.73
CA ARG A 249 -4.74 20.39 3.12
C ARG A 249 -6.24 20.57 2.95
N GLY A 250 -6.75 21.77 3.28
CA GLY A 250 -8.16 22.16 3.10
C GLY A 250 -9.08 21.82 4.26
N LEU A 251 -8.56 21.36 5.42
CA LEU A 251 -9.40 21.12 6.60
C LEU A 251 -9.74 22.43 7.30
N ALA A 252 -11.02 22.62 7.63
CA ALA A 252 -11.49 23.73 8.45
C ALA A 252 -11.06 23.55 9.93
N PRO A 253 -10.86 24.64 10.69
CA PRO A 253 -10.44 24.57 12.10
C PRO A 253 -11.30 23.65 12.99
N ALA A 254 -12.61 23.57 12.72
CA ALA A 254 -13.54 22.70 13.45
C ALA A 254 -13.33 21.19 13.20
N GLU A 255 -12.78 20.81 12.04
CA GLU A 255 -12.60 19.41 11.63
C GLU A 255 -11.29 18.82 12.16
N MET A 256 -10.27 19.66 12.39
CA MET A 256 -8.91 19.24 12.71
C MET A 256 -8.85 18.32 13.95
N ALA A 257 -9.63 18.63 15.00
CA ALA A 257 -9.67 17.82 16.21
C ALA A 257 -10.26 16.41 15.96
N ALA A 258 -11.30 16.31 15.13
CA ALA A 258 -11.89 15.02 14.76
C ALA A 258 -10.95 14.19 13.87
N PHE A 259 -10.31 14.85 12.89
CA PHE A 259 -9.32 14.22 11.99
C PHE A 259 -8.12 13.65 12.75
N LEU A 260 -7.58 14.38 13.73
CA LEU A 260 -6.47 13.92 14.56
C LEU A 260 -6.92 12.82 15.55
N ALA A 261 -8.15 12.91 16.08
CA ALA A 261 -8.67 11.93 17.02
C ALA A 261 -9.03 10.57 16.37
N ALA A 262 -9.40 10.55 15.09
CA ALA A 262 -9.64 9.36 14.27
C ALA A 262 -10.42 8.25 15.00
N ARG A 263 -11.59 8.59 15.56
CA ARG A 263 -12.42 7.69 16.38
C ARG A 263 -13.43 6.92 15.53
N PRO A 264 -13.71 5.64 15.85
CA PRO A 264 -14.76 4.88 15.17
C PRO A 264 -16.16 5.42 15.46
N THR A 265 -17.03 5.31 14.47
CA THR A 265 -18.48 5.39 14.63
C THR A 265 -19.01 4.05 15.16
N GLU A 266 -19.99 4.08 16.06
CA GLU A 266 -20.45 2.86 16.72
C GLU A 266 -21.26 1.96 15.79
N GLU A 267 -22.06 2.50 14.86
CA GLU A 267 -22.93 1.71 13.97
C GLU A 267 -22.29 1.37 12.60
N GLY A 268 -21.22 2.10 12.21
CA GLY A 268 -20.73 2.15 10.83
C GLY A 268 -21.60 3.05 9.93
N PRO A 269 -21.20 3.29 8.67
CA PRO A 269 -22.01 4.09 7.75
C PRO A 269 -23.25 3.32 7.26
N PRO A 270 -24.42 3.98 7.15
CA PRO A 270 -25.58 3.39 6.51
C PRO A 270 -25.31 3.24 5.00
N MET A 271 -25.52 2.05 4.46
CA MET A 271 -25.43 1.79 3.02
C MET A 271 -26.76 1.23 2.50
N LEU A 272 -27.16 1.67 1.32
CA LEU A 272 -28.34 1.16 0.63
C LEU A 272 -28.15 -0.32 0.25
N ASP A 273 -29.26 -1.07 0.23
CA ASP A 273 -29.34 -2.54 0.09
C ASP A 273 -28.60 -3.39 1.15
N LEU A 274 -27.85 -2.80 2.09
CA LEU A 274 -27.08 -3.55 3.09
C LEU A 274 -27.96 -4.51 3.90
N ASP A 275 -29.13 -4.06 4.35
CA ASP A 275 -30.06 -4.90 5.12
C ASP A 275 -30.72 -6.00 4.26
N ARG A 276 -30.94 -5.74 2.95
CA ARG A 276 -31.42 -6.74 1.97
C ARG A 276 -30.37 -7.82 1.72
N ALA A 277 -29.08 -7.46 1.64
CA ALA A 277 -27.98 -8.41 1.59
C ALA A 277 -27.90 -9.26 2.88
N LEU A 278 -28.04 -8.63 4.04
CA LEU A 278 -28.01 -9.31 5.35
C LEU A 278 -29.18 -10.28 5.55
N GLU A 279 -30.40 -9.90 5.18
CA GLU A 279 -31.57 -10.79 5.16
C GLU A 279 -31.31 -12.03 4.30
N ARG A 280 -30.79 -11.82 3.08
CA ARG A 280 -30.52 -12.91 2.13
C ARG A 280 -29.44 -13.87 2.59
N LEU A 281 -28.40 -13.36 3.24
CA LEU A 281 -27.34 -14.17 3.83
C LEU A 281 -27.85 -14.94 5.05
N ARG A 282 -28.65 -14.33 5.93
CA ARG A 282 -29.29 -15.04 7.04
C ARG A 282 -30.21 -16.16 6.54
N ARG A 283 -30.96 -15.93 5.45
CA ARG A 283 -31.74 -16.98 4.77
C ARG A 283 -30.84 -18.13 4.30
N ALA A 284 -29.75 -17.82 3.57
CA ALA A 284 -28.80 -18.83 3.06
C ALA A 284 -28.15 -19.67 4.17
N LEU A 285 -27.82 -19.03 5.30
CA LEU A 285 -27.24 -19.69 6.47
C LEU A 285 -28.25 -20.65 7.12
N ALA A 286 -29.51 -20.23 7.27
CA ALA A 286 -30.58 -21.06 7.83
C ALA A 286 -30.94 -22.25 6.91
N THR A 287 -31.00 -22.05 5.59
CA THR A 287 -31.28 -23.10 4.61
C THR A 287 -30.06 -23.98 4.27
N ARG A 288 -28.86 -23.61 4.75
CA ARG A 288 -27.55 -24.23 4.42
C ARG A 288 -27.25 -24.25 2.92
N GLU A 289 -27.61 -23.17 2.23
CA GLU A 289 -27.27 -22.93 0.83
C GLU A 289 -25.76 -22.77 0.62
N ARG A 290 -25.25 -23.18 -0.55
CA ARG A 290 -23.85 -22.95 -0.92
C ARG A 290 -23.64 -21.47 -1.26
N ILE A 291 -22.96 -20.77 -0.36
CA ILE A 291 -22.47 -19.39 -0.53
C ILE A 291 -21.04 -19.44 -1.10
N VAL A 292 -20.73 -18.55 -2.04
CA VAL A 292 -19.38 -18.33 -2.55
C VAL A 292 -19.03 -16.84 -2.45
N VAL A 293 -17.82 -16.54 -1.97
CA VAL A 293 -17.25 -15.19 -2.00
C VAL A 293 -16.42 -15.04 -3.28
N TYR A 294 -16.64 -13.98 -4.06
CA TYR A 294 -15.95 -13.71 -5.33
C TYR A 294 -15.18 -12.39 -5.21
N GLY A 295 -13.87 -12.42 -5.03
CA GLY A 295 -13.05 -11.19 -4.98
C GLY A 295 -12.42 -10.87 -6.33
N ASP A 296 -11.94 -9.63 -6.51
CA ASP A 296 -10.94 -9.35 -7.54
C ASP A 296 -9.52 -9.83 -7.13
N TYR A 297 -8.57 -9.78 -8.06
CA TYR A 297 -7.24 -10.41 -7.96
C TYR A 297 -6.18 -9.59 -7.21
N ASP A 298 -6.54 -8.43 -6.69
CA ASP A 298 -5.63 -7.49 -6.02
C ASP A 298 -5.84 -7.48 -4.48
N VAL A 299 -5.02 -6.73 -3.73
CA VAL A 299 -5.08 -6.74 -2.25
C VAL A 299 -6.45 -6.38 -1.69
N ASP A 300 -7.24 -5.50 -2.32
CA ASP A 300 -8.53 -5.10 -1.79
C ASP A 300 -9.57 -6.22 -1.97
N GLY A 301 -9.76 -6.70 -3.21
CA GLY A 301 -10.55 -7.89 -3.52
C GLY A 301 -10.14 -9.14 -2.72
N ILE A 302 -8.84 -9.42 -2.58
CA ILE A 302 -8.31 -10.58 -1.84
C ILE A 302 -8.51 -10.42 -0.32
N ALA A 303 -8.18 -9.27 0.27
CA ALA A 303 -8.29 -9.08 1.72
C ALA A 303 -9.74 -8.89 2.16
N GLY A 304 -10.59 -8.24 1.35
CA GLY A 304 -12.03 -8.18 1.54
C GLY A 304 -12.69 -9.56 1.46
N SER A 305 -12.25 -10.39 0.51
CA SER A 305 -12.65 -11.80 0.47
C SER A 305 -12.22 -12.57 1.72
N ALA A 306 -11.00 -12.34 2.20
CA ALA A 306 -10.51 -12.93 3.43
C ALA A 306 -11.33 -12.47 4.67
N ILE A 307 -11.81 -11.23 4.71
CA ILE A 307 -12.72 -10.72 5.75
C ILE A 307 -14.05 -11.50 5.74
N LEU A 308 -14.72 -11.61 4.59
CA LEU A 308 -16.00 -12.34 4.52
C LEU A 308 -15.82 -13.83 4.85
N VAL A 309 -14.80 -14.49 4.30
CA VAL A 309 -14.54 -15.91 4.57
C VAL A 309 -14.20 -16.14 6.06
N ARG A 310 -13.44 -15.26 6.72
CA ARG A 310 -13.21 -15.34 8.17
C ARG A 310 -14.51 -15.10 8.97
N ALA A 311 -15.38 -14.20 8.53
CA ALA A 311 -16.69 -13.97 9.15
C ALA A 311 -17.62 -15.18 9.04
N PHE A 312 -17.76 -15.80 7.87
CA PHE A 312 -18.57 -17.02 7.71
C PHE A 312 -18.00 -18.20 8.54
N ARG A 313 -16.67 -18.37 8.57
CA ARG A 313 -16.01 -19.36 9.45
C ARG A 313 -16.30 -19.11 10.93
N GLN A 314 -16.38 -17.85 11.37
CA GLN A 314 -16.74 -17.49 12.74
C GLN A 314 -18.20 -17.83 13.09
N LEU A 315 -19.09 -17.89 12.09
CA LEU A 315 -20.47 -18.41 12.21
C LEU A 315 -20.55 -19.94 12.04
N GLY A 316 -19.41 -20.65 11.99
CA GLY A 316 -19.35 -22.10 11.82
C GLY A 316 -19.61 -22.60 10.39
N VAL A 317 -19.69 -21.71 9.40
CA VAL A 317 -20.03 -22.07 8.01
C VAL A 317 -18.80 -22.03 7.11
N VAL A 318 -18.64 -23.09 6.30
CA VAL A 318 -17.65 -23.15 5.23
C VAL A 318 -18.29 -22.62 3.96
N VAL A 319 -17.74 -21.54 3.42
CA VAL A 319 -18.13 -20.95 2.13
C VAL A 319 -17.06 -21.21 1.07
N GLY A 320 -17.46 -21.22 -0.19
CA GLY A 320 -16.49 -21.15 -1.29
C GLY A 320 -15.82 -19.78 -1.34
N ALA A 321 -14.62 -19.72 -1.90
CA ALA A 321 -13.96 -18.48 -2.27
C ALA A 321 -13.39 -18.62 -3.69
N TYR A 322 -13.49 -17.56 -4.47
CA TYR A 322 -13.07 -17.51 -5.87
C TYR A 322 -12.41 -16.16 -6.16
N ILE A 323 -11.35 -16.17 -6.96
CA ILE A 323 -10.59 -15.01 -7.41
C ILE A 323 -10.24 -15.26 -8.88
N PRO A 324 -10.61 -14.38 -9.84
CA PRO A 324 -10.40 -14.62 -11.26
C PRO A 324 -8.93 -14.44 -11.67
N ASN A 325 -8.50 -15.13 -12.72
CA ASN A 325 -7.17 -14.91 -13.29
C ASN A 325 -7.15 -13.67 -14.20
N ARG A 326 -6.49 -12.60 -13.72
CA ARG A 326 -6.24 -11.34 -14.43
C ARG A 326 -5.87 -11.48 -15.92
N TYR A 327 -5.12 -12.51 -16.29
CA TYR A 327 -4.55 -12.68 -17.63
C TYR A 327 -5.37 -13.58 -18.55
N GLU A 328 -6.20 -14.47 -18.00
CA GLU A 328 -7.01 -15.43 -18.77
C GLU A 328 -8.49 -15.03 -18.81
N GLU A 329 -8.98 -14.41 -17.74
CA GLU A 329 -10.39 -14.04 -17.53
C GLU A 329 -10.61 -12.52 -17.52
N GLY A 330 -9.60 -11.76 -17.05
CA GLY A 330 -9.66 -10.30 -16.95
C GLY A 330 -9.95 -9.80 -15.53
N TYR A 331 -10.78 -8.76 -15.43
CA TYR A 331 -11.13 -8.08 -14.18
C TYR A 331 -12.62 -8.22 -13.86
N GLY A 332 -12.95 -8.48 -12.59
CA GLY A 332 -14.33 -8.60 -12.11
C GLY A 332 -15.04 -9.92 -12.44
N LEU A 333 -16.37 -9.88 -12.35
CA LEU A 333 -17.26 -11.02 -12.64
C LEU A 333 -17.20 -11.42 -14.11
N ASN A 334 -17.29 -12.72 -14.42
CA ASN A 334 -17.35 -13.22 -15.79
C ASN A 334 -18.29 -14.42 -15.97
N ASP A 335 -18.79 -14.58 -17.20
CA ASP A 335 -19.73 -15.62 -17.63
C ASP A 335 -19.29 -17.05 -17.31
N ALA A 336 -18.01 -17.37 -17.51
CA ALA A 336 -17.50 -18.74 -17.36
C ALA A 336 -17.42 -19.13 -15.88
N ALA A 337 -16.90 -18.24 -15.04
CA ALA A 337 -16.86 -18.42 -13.60
C ALA A 337 -18.28 -18.53 -13.01
N LEU A 338 -19.22 -17.68 -13.43
CA LEU A 338 -20.61 -17.75 -12.96
C LEU A 338 -21.29 -19.09 -13.32
N ARG A 339 -21.12 -19.57 -14.55
CA ARG A 339 -21.65 -20.88 -14.99
C ARG A 339 -21.01 -22.02 -14.21
N HIS A 340 -19.69 -22.03 -14.06
CA HIS A 340 -18.99 -23.05 -13.28
C HIS A 340 -19.46 -23.06 -11.80
N LEU A 341 -19.58 -21.91 -11.16
CA LEU A 341 -20.06 -21.81 -9.78
C LEU A 341 -21.54 -22.24 -9.63
N ALA A 342 -22.37 -22.03 -10.65
CA ALA A 342 -23.74 -22.54 -10.69
C ALA A 342 -23.80 -24.07 -10.82
N GLU A 343 -22.95 -24.66 -11.67
CA GLU A 343 -22.79 -26.12 -11.81
C GLU A 343 -22.28 -26.76 -10.52
N ASP A 344 -21.35 -26.10 -9.82
CA ASP A 344 -20.89 -26.46 -8.47
C ASP A 344 -21.98 -26.26 -7.39
N GLY A 345 -23.16 -25.78 -7.76
CA GLY A 345 -24.34 -25.69 -6.90
C GLY A 345 -24.44 -24.43 -6.05
N ALA A 346 -23.72 -23.36 -6.37
CA ALA A 346 -23.88 -22.07 -5.69
C ALA A 346 -25.33 -21.55 -5.77
N LYS A 347 -25.77 -20.88 -4.71
CA LYS A 347 -27.10 -20.23 -4.60
C LYS A 347 -27.01 -18.77 -4.15
N VAL A 348 -25.93 -18.39 -3.50
CA VAL A 348 -25.55 -16.99 -3.28
C VAL A 348 -24.10 -16.81 -3.70
N ILE A 349 -23.84 -15.76 -4.49
CA ILE A 349 -22.49 -15.24 -4.70
C ILE A 349 -22.43 -13.86 -4.04
N VAL A 350 -21.43 -13.63 -3.20
CA VAL A 350 -21.11 -12.29 -2.67
C VAL A 350 -19.84 -11.82 -3.37
N SER A 351 -19.97 -10.89 -4.32
CA SER A 351 -18.79 -10.28 -4.94
C SER A 351 -18.20 -9.22 -4.02
N VAL A 352 -16.87 -9.10 -4.02
CA VAL A 352 -16.10 -8.16 -3.21
C VAL A 352 -15.17 -7.39 -4.13
N ASP A 353 -15.21 -6.07 -4.01
CA ASP A 353 -14.39 -5.12 -4.78
C ASP A 353 -14.62 -5.16 -6.29
N CYS A 354 -15.69 -5.82 -6.73
CA CYS A 354 -16.10 -5.87 -8.12
C CYS A 354 -17.61 -6.14 -8.24
N GLY A 355 -18.18 -5.72 -9.37
CA GLY A 355 -19.55 -6.06 -9.75
C GLY A 355 -20.46 -4.87 -10.08
N VAL A 356 -20.12 -3.63 -9.70
CA VAL A 356 -20.97 -2.43 -9.97
C VAL A 356 -21.16 -2.15 -11.47
N THR A 357 -20.28 -2.69 -12.32
CA THR A 357 -20.33 -2.61 -13.80
C THR A 357 -20.90 -3.87 -14.46
N ALA A 358 -21.17 -4.93 -13.70
CA ALA A 358 -21.38 -6.29 -14.20
C ALA A 358 -22.86 -6.58 -14.55
N VAL A 359 -23.42 -5.76 -15.43
CA VAL A 359 -24.85 -5.75 -15.78
C VAL A 359 -25.31 -7.07 -16.43
N LYS A 360 -24.50 -7.63 -17.34
CA LYS A 360 -24.83 -8.87 -18.05
C LYS A 360 -24.67 -10.09 -17.15
N GLU A 361 -23.63 -10.04 -16.34
CA GLU A 361 -23.19 -11.07 -15.41
C GLU A 361 -24.22 -11.19 -14.26
N ALA A 362 -24.81 -10.08 -13.79
CA ALA A 362 -25.94 -10.08 -12.87
C ALA A 362 -27.21 -10.69 -13.49
N ALA A 363 -27.52 -10.36 -14.74
CA ALA A 363 -28.65 -10.98 -15.45
C ALA A 363 -28.44 -12.50 -15.62
N LEU A 364 -27.24 -12.93 -15.99
CA LEU A 364 -26.86 -14.34 -16.08
C LEU A 364 -26.91 -15.05 -14.73
N ALA A 365 -26.44 -14.43 -13.65
CA ALA A 365 -26.54 -15.01 -12.31
C ALA A 365 -28.01 -15.32 -11.95
N ARG A 366 -28.94 -14.40 -12.29
CA ARG A 366 -30.38 -14.64 -12.14
C ARG A 366 -30.90 -15.77 -13.03
N GLU A 367 -30.47 -15.86 -14.29
CA GLU A 367 -30.83 -16.98 -15.19
C GLU A 367 -30.35 -18.34 -14.66
N LEU A 368 -29.19 -18.38 -14.01
CA LEU A 368 -28.61 -19.56 -13.36
C LEU A 368 -29.22 -19.88 -11.98
N GLY A 369 -30.15 -19.05 -11.48
CA GLY A 369 -30.75 -19.20 -10.16
C GLY A 369 -29.76 -18.98 -9.00
N ILE A 370 -28.85 -18.01 -9.18
CA ILE A 370 -27.94 -17.48 -8.15
C ILE A 370 -28.45 -16.10 -7.72
N ASP A 371 -28.64 -15.89 -6.43
CA ASP A 371 -28.83 -14.55 -5.87
C ASP A 371 -27.46 -13.87 -5.72
N LEU A 372 -27.11 -13.00 -6.68
CA LEU A 372 -25.86 -12.22 -6.65
C LEU A 372 -26.00 -11.02 -5.69
N ILE A 373 -25.13 -10.94 -4.69
CA ILE A 373 -24.94 -9.78 -3.82
C ILE A 373 -23.63 -9.12 -4.22
N VAL A 374 -23.66 -7.87 -4.66
CA VAL A 374 -22.47 -7.08 -4.97
C VAL A 374 -22.07 -6.26 -3.74
N THR A 375 -20.81 -6.39 -3.31
CA THR A 375 -20.15 -5.44 -2.39
C THR A 375 -18.96 -4.81 -3.11
N ASP A 376 -19.05 -3.51 -3.38
CA ASP A 376 -18.12 -2.82 -4.28
C ASP A 376 -17.98 -1.36 -3.84
N HIS A 377 -16.92 -0.68 -4.26
CA HIS A 377 -16.68 0.74 -4.03
C HIS A 377 -16.42 1.53 -5.32
N HIS A 378 -16.29 0.85 -6.46
CA HIS A 378 -15.99 1.46 -7.75
C HIS A 378 -17.07 2.47 -8.18
N HIS A 379 -16.70 3.39 -9.08
CA HIS A 379 -17.64 4.40 -9.56
C HIS A 379 -18.77 3.75 -10.36
N PRO A 380 -20.05 4.04 -10.03
CA PRO A 380 -21.19 3.44 -10.72
C PRO A 380 -21.28 3.92 -12.18
N PRO A 381 -21.54 3.02 -13.15
CA PRO A 381 -21.99 3.40 -14.49
C PRO A 381 -23.43 3.94 -14.46
N ALA A 382 -23.91 4.45 -15.61
CA ALA A 382 -25.28 4.95 -15.76
C ALA A 382 -26.35 3.84 -15.72
N GLU A 383 -26.01 2.62 -16.13
CA GLU A 383 -26.85 1.42 -16.05
C GLU A 383 -26.30 0.49 -14.97
N LEU A 384 -27.04 0.32 -13.86
CA LEU A 384 -26.62 -0.50 -12.73
C LEU A 384 -27.03 -1.98 -12.91
N PRO A 385 -26.27 -2.94 -12.37
CA PRO A 385 -26.61 -4.35 -12.42
C PRO A 385 -27.87 -4.68 -11.63
N ASP A 386 -28.76 -5.47 -12.24
CA ASP A 386 -29.98 -6.02 -11.64
C ASP A 386 -29.66 -7.22 -10.72
N ALA A 387 -28.81 -6.96 -9.73
CA ALA A 387 -28.36 -7.91 -8.71
C ALA A 387 -29.41 -8.07 -7.59
N TYR A 388 -29.29 -9.13 -6.79
CA TYR A 388 -30.14 -9.29 -5.60
C TYR A 388 -29.90 -8.17 -4.57
N ALA A 389 -28.67 -7.67 -4.44
CA ALA A 389 -28.35 -6.48 -3.66
C ALA A 389 -27.08 -5.82 -4.22
N LEU A 390 -27.02 -4.48 -4.24
CA LEU A 390 -25.86 -3.73 -4.72
C LEU A 390 -25.36 -2.77 -3.63
N VAL A 391 -24.55 -3.28 -2.70
CA VAL A 391 -23.98 -2.50 -1.60
C VAL A 391 -22.72 -1.79 -2.10
N ASN A 392 -22.86 -0.53 -2.50
CA ASN A 392 -21.76 0.34 -2.90
C ASN A 392 -22.02 1.78 -2.44
N PRO A 393 -21.15 2.39 -1.60
CA PRO A 393 -21.40 3.71 -1.04
C PRO A 393 -21.41 4.81 -2.12
N ARG A 394 -20.71 4.64 -3.25
CA ARG A 394 -20.71 5.61 -4.36
C ARG A 394 -21.99 5.54 -5.23
N ARG A 395 -22.88 4.56 -5.06
CA ARG A 395 -24.09 4.43 -5.91
C ARG A 395 -25.05 5.63 -5.73
N PRO A 396 -25.77 6.08 -6.80
CA PRO A 396 -26.66 7.23 -6.70
C PRO A 396 -27.76 7.04 -5.64
N GLY A 397 -28.01 8.07 -4.84
CA GLY A 397 -29.02 8.05 -3.78
C GLY A 397 -28.62 7.31 -2.48
N ASP A 398 -27.40 6.76 -2.40
CA ASP A 398 -26.92 6.11 -1.18
C ASP A 398 -26.65 7.12 -0.04
N PRO A 399 -27.07 6.83 1.21
CA PRO A 399 -26.96 7.76 2.34
C PRO A 399 -25.59 7.78 3.04
N SER A 400 -24.65 6.90 2.69
CA SER A 400 -23.32 6.86 3.31
C SER A 400 -22.58 8.17 3.08
N ILE A 401 -22.05 8.79 4.14
CA ILE A 401 -21.08 9.89 4.02
C ILE A 401 -19.66 9.37 3.72
N GLU A 402 -19.41 8.07 3.92
CA GLU A 402 -18.12 7.43 3.70
C GLU A 402 -18.01 6.90 2.25
N LYS A 403 -18.10 7.82 1.29
CA LYS A 403 -18.06 7.53 -0.16
C LYS A 403 -16.74 6.94 -0.65
N GLU A 404 -15.67 7.01 0.15
CA GLU A 404 -14.30 6.67 -0.23
C GLU A 404 -13.79 5.36 0.39
N LEU A 405 -14.65 4.55 1.01
CA LEU A 405 -14.24 3.26 1.58
C LEU A 405 -13.60 2.34 0.52
N ALA A 406 -12.60 1.56 0.93
CA ALA A 406 -12.08 0.39 0.23
C ALA A 406 -13.16 -0.70 0.04
N GLY A 407 -13.03 -1.59 -0.95
CA GLY A 407 -13.92 -2.74 -1.14
C GLY A 407 -13.97 -3.65 0.10
N ALA A 408 -12.83 -3.90 0.73
CA ALA A 408 -12.67 -4.57 2.01
C ALA A 408 -13.26 -3.79 3.19
N GLY A 409 -13.39 -2.46 3.07
CA GLY A 409 -14.12 -1.61 4.01
C GLY A 409 -15.63 -1.85 3.93
N VAL A 410 -16.18 -1.95 2.72
CA VAL A 410 -17.58 -2.36 2.48
C VAL A 410 -17.81 -3.79 2.98
N ALA A 411 -16.90 -4.72 2.68
CA ALA A 411 -16.93 -6.09 3.17
C ALA A 411 -16.85 -6.17 4.71
N LEU A 412 -16.07 -5.30 5.36
CA LEU A 412 -15.99 -5.21 6.82
C LEU A 412 -17.31 -4.75 7.45
N VAL A 413 -17.99 -3.77 6.83
CA VAL A 413 -19.32 -3.32 7.27
C VAL A 413 -20.35 -4.46 7.15
N LEU A 414 -20.36 -5.18 6.03
CA LEU A 414 -21.21 -6.36 5.86
C LEU A 414 -20.88 -7.45 6.90
N ALA A 415 -19.60 -7.79 7.06
CA ALA A 415 -19.13 -8.79 8.03
C ALA A 415 -19.53 -8.44 9.47
N ARG A 416 -19.38 -7.18 9.89
CA ARG A 416 -19.77 -6.74 11.24
C ARG A 416 -21.27 -6.86 11.46
N ARG A 417 -22.10 -6.38 10.52
CA ARG A 417 -23.57 -6.45 10.63
C ARG A 417 -24.10 -7.90 10.50
N LEU A 418 -23.36 -8.80 9.85
CA LEU A 418 -23.67 -10.23 9.77
C LEU A 418 -23.30 -10.98 11.06
N LEU A 419 -22.16 -10.66 11.66
CA LEU A 419 -21.66 -11.27 12.90
C LEU A 419 -22.41 -10.78 14.16
N GLY A 420 -22.83 -9.51 14.19
CA GLY A 420 -23.25 -8.83 15.42
C GLY A 420 -22.07 -8.50 16.33
N ASP A 421 -22.25 -7.55 17.24
CA ASP A 421 -21.13 -6.93 17.96
C ASP A 421 -20.31 -7.89 18.83
N LEU A 422 -20.93 -8.90 19.45
CA LEU A 422 -20.22 -9.88 20.27
C LEU A 422 -19.27 -10.75 19.41
N SER A 423 -19.79 -11.37 18.34
CA SER A 423 -19.00 -12.23 17.45
C SER A 423 -17.98 -11.44 16.64
N TYR A 424 -18.30 -10.19 16.28
CA TYR A 424 -17.36 -9.25 15.68
C TYR A 424 -16.21 -8.91 16.63
N SER A 425 -16.51 -8.55 17.89
CA SER A 425 -15.50 -8.19 18.89
C SER A 425 -14.45 -9.30 19.13
N LEU A 426 -14.83 -10.57 18.96
CA LEU A 426 -13.92 -11.72 19.08
C LEU A 426 -12.90 -11.82 17.93
N ARG A 427 -13.19 -11.25 16.74
CA ARG A 427 -12.32 -11.31 15.54
C ARG A 427 -11.91 -9.93 15.00
N GLN A 428 -12.36 -8.84 15.63
CA GLN A 428 -12.17 -7.45 15.21
C GLN A 428 -10.70 -7.12 14.86
N ASP A 429 -9.75 -7.54 15.69
CA ASP A 429 -8.31 -7.33 15.45
C ASP A 429 -7.83 -7.99 14.15
N GLU A 430 -8.39 -9.13 13.72
CA GLU A 430 -8.01 -9.80 12.46
C GLU A 430 -8.64 -9.11 11.25
N LEU A 431 -9.93 -8.77 11.33
CA LEU A 431 -10.67 -8.19 10.22
C LEU A 431 -10.18 -6.75 9.92
N LEU A 432 -9.82 -5.99 10.95
CA LEU A 432 -9.20 -4.66 10.79
C LEU A 432 -7.79 -4.73 10.20
N GLN A 433 -6.99 -5.77 10.48
CA GLN A 433 -5.69 -5.96 9.83
C GLN A 433 -5.84 -6.13 8.32
N LEU A 434 -6.79 -6.96 7.89
CA LEU A 434 -7.11 -7.18 6.48
C LEU A 434 -7.60 -5.89 5.82
N CYS A 435 -8.52 -5.18 6.47
CA CYS A 435 -9.02 -3.89 5.98
C CYS A 435 -7.90 -2.85 5.83
N ALA A 436 -6.96 -2.77 6.78
CA ALA A 436 -5.83 -1.85 6.71
C ALA A 436 -4.80 -2.21 5.63
N LEU A 437 -4.66 -3.50 5.28
CA LEU A 437 -3.84 -3.94 4.15
C LEU A 437 -4.46 -3.48 2.82
N ALA A 438 -5.76 -3.75 2.61
CA ALA A 438 -6.54 -3.30 1.47
C ALA A 438 -6.52 -1.78 1.27
N THR A 439 -7.03 -1.03 2.26
CA THR A 439 -7.23 0.43 2.22
C THR A 439 -5.95 1.21 1.90
N VAL A 440 -4.77 0.65 2.19
CA VAL A 440 -3.48 1.28 1.90
C VAL A 440 -2.85 0.77 0.59
N ALA A 441 -3.15 -0.46 0.18
CA ALA A 441 -2.66 -1.04 -1.08
C ALA A 441 -3.41 -0.52 -2.31
N ASP A 442 -4.73 -0.28 -2.21
CA ASP A 442 -5.55 0.35 -3.26
C ASP A 442 -5.39 1.89 -3.31
N VAL A 443 -4.67 2.48 -2.35
CA VAL A 443 -4.32 3.91 -2.37
C VAL A 443 -5.56 4.84 -2.25
N VAL A 444 -6.69 4.35 -1.70
CA VAL A 444 -7.83 5.21 -1.32
C VAL A 444 -7.47 6.28 -0.27
N PRO A 445 -8.17 7.42 -0.23
CA PRO A 445 -7.86 8.50 0.71
C PRO A 445 -7.94 8.05 2.17
N LEU A 446 -6.84 8.21 2.92
CA LEU A 446 -6.77 7.99 4.37
C LEU A 446 -7.39 9.17 5.14
N ARG A 447 -8.69 9.34 4.95
CA ARG A 447 -9.59 10.32 5.58
C ARG A 447 -10.81 9.58 6.17
N ALA A 448 -11.60 10.24 7.02
CA ALA A 448 -12.84 9.69 7.60
C ALA A 448 -12.69 8.21 8.06
N GLY A 449 -13.66 7.33 7.72
CA GLY A 449 -13.65 5.89 8.03
C GLY A 449 -12.33 5.19 7.68
N ASN A 450 -11.81 5.36 6.45
CA ASN A 450 -10.52 4.77 6.04
C ASN A 450 -9.39 5.09 7.02
N ARG A 451 -9.27 6.36 7.45
CA ARG A 451 -8.23 6.77 8.42
C ARG A 451 -8.36 6.01 9.74
N VAL A 452 -9.59 5.79 10.20
CA VAL A 452 -9.88 5.06 11.45
C VAL A 452 -9.58 3.58 11.29
N LEU A 453 -10.12 2.95 10.24
CA LEU A 453 -9.96 1.51 9.97
C LEU A 453 -8.48 1.15 9.75
N THR A 454 -7.76 1.94 8.94
CA THR A 454 -6.31 1.79 8.75
C THR A 454 -5.55 1.98 10.06
N ARG A 455 -5.90 2.98 10.89
CA ARG A 455 -5.24 3.20 12.18
C ARG A 455 -5.43 1.99 13.12
N LEU A 456 -6.67 1.55 13.34
CA LEU A 456 -6.96 0.44 14.25
C LEU A 456 -6.38 -0.89 13.73
N GLY A 457 -6.42 -1.12 12.42
CA GLY A 457 -5.80 -2.28 11.79
C GLY A 457 -4.27 -2.29 11.89
N LEU A 458 -3.60 -1.14 11.76
CA LEU A 458 -2.16 -1.01 12.03
C LEU A 458 -1.83 -1.25 13.52
N GLU A 459 -2.65 -0.74 14.45
CA GLU A 459 -2.49 -1.00 15.89
C GLU A 459 -2.68 -2.49 16.23
N ALA A 460 -3.61 -3.17 15.57
CA ALA A 460 -3.81 -4.62 15.69
C ALA A 460 -2.67 -5.43 15.05
N LEU A 461 -2.25 -5.10 13.82
CA LEU A 461 -1.13 -5.74 13.10
C LEU A 461 0.16 -5.70 13.93
N ASN A 462 0.48 -4.55 14.52
CA ASN A 462 1.68 -4.38 15.32
C ASN A 462 1.59 -5.01 16.72
N ARG A 463 0.39 -5.29 17.22
CA ARG A 463 0.13 -5.98 18.49
C ARG A 463 0.14 -7.51 18.35
N ALA A 464 -0.64 -8.02 17.40
CA ALA A 464 -0.90 -9.45 17.20
C ALA A 464 -1.22 -9.73 15.72
N PRO A 465 -0.19 -9.82 14.85
CA PRO A 465 -0.40 -10.08 13.43
C PRO A 465 -0.95 -11.49 13.19
N ILE A 466 -1.93 -11.64 12.30
CA ILE A 466 -2.39 -12.94 11.82
C ILE A 466 -1.27 -13.72 11.12
N VAL A 467 -1.37 -15.05 11.09
CA VAL A 467 -0.27 -15.95 10.74
C VAL A 467 0.37 -15.63 9.39
N GLY A 468 -0.42 -15.42 8.33
CA GLY A 468 0.09 -15.03 7.01
C GLY A 468 0.73 -13.65 6.96
N VAL A 469 0.12 -12.65 7.61
CA VAL A 469 0.66 -11.28 7.64
C VAL A 469 1.97 -11.24 8.42
N ARG A 470 2.09 -12.01 9.51
CA ARG A 470 3.35 -12.24 10.22
C ARG A 470 4.42 -12.81 9.29
N ALA A 471 4.11 -13.90 8.60
CA ALA A 471 5.05 -14.54 7.67
C ALA A 471 5.50 -13.58 6.57
N LEU A 472 4.59 -12.75 6.03
CA LEU A 472 4.91 -11.76 5.01
C LEU A 472 5.79 -10.61 5.53
N VAL A 473 5.52 -10.09 6.74
CA VAL A 473 6.33 -9.05 7.40
C VAL A 473 7.73 -9.57 7.71
N GLU A 474 7.83 -10.77 8.28
CA GLU A 474 9.12 -11.41 8.60
C GLU A 474 9.91 -11.74 7.33
N ARG A 475 9.25 -12.23 6.26
CA ARG A 475 9.88 -12.51 4.96
C ARG A 475 10.37 -11.25 4.25
N ALA A 476 9.63 -10.15 4.34
CA ALA A 476 10.00 -8.84 3.80
C ALA A 476 11.15 -8.15 4.58
N GLY A 477 11.66 -8.74 5.67
CA GLY A 477 12.69 -8.15 6.51
C GLY A 477 12.22 -6.96 7.37
N LEU A 478 10.90 -6.73 7.43
CA LEU A 478 10.30 -5.65 8.18
C LEU A 478 10.28 -5.94 9.69
N LYS A 479 10.30 -4.88 10.50
CA LYS A 479 10.27 -5.01 11.96
C LYS A 479 8.84 -4.99 12.49
N LEU A 480 8.36 -6.15 12.96
CA LEU A 480 7.15 -6.27 13.77
C LEU A 480 7.12 -5.26 14.93
N GLY A 481 5.94 -4.69 15.17
CA GLY A 481 5.75 -3.60 16.14
C GLY A 481 6.13 -2.21 15.61
N ARG A 482 6.48 -2.07 14.32
CA ARG A 482 6.80 -0.80 13.65
C ARG A 482 6.25 -0.65 12.22
N VAL A 483 5.42 -1.58 11.74
CA VAL A 483 4.85 -1.56 10.39
C VAL A 483 3.87 -0.39 10.28
N GLY A 484 4.11 0.54 9.37
CA GLY A 484 3.23 1.66 9.06
C GLY A 484 2.53 1.52 7.70
N ALA A 485 1.70 2.50 7.35
CA ALA A 485 1.03 2.54 6.05
C ALA A 485 2.03 2.55 4.87
N GLY A 486 3.18 3.23 5.02
CA GLY A 486 4.26 3.18 4.02
C GLY A 486 4.80 1.75 3.77
N ASP A 487 4.94 0.95 4.82
CA ASP A 487 5.37 -0.45 4.68
C ASP A 487 4.29 -1.31 4.02
N ILE A 488 3.00 -1.01 4.23
CA ILE A 488 1.92 -1.67 3.49
C ILE A 488 2.01 -1.30 2.01
N GLY A 489 1.93 0.00 1.66
CA GLY A 489 1.84 0.45 0.28
C GLY A 489 3.08 0.15 -0.57
N PHE A 490 4.28 0.17 0.00
CA PHE A 490 5.54 -0.03 -0.74
C PHE A 490 6.24 -1.37 -0.52
N VAL A 491 5.80 -2.19 0.45
CA VAL A 491 6.49 -3.46 0.78
C VAL A 491 5.56 -4.66 0.85
N LEU A 492 4.46 -4.61 1.61
CA LEU A 492 3.55 -5.77 1.80
C LEU A 492 2.52 -5.89 0.66
N GLY A 493 1.78 -4.82 0.36
CA GLY A 493 0.81 -4.77 -0.72
C GLY A 493 1.41 -5.17 -2.07
N PRO A 494 2.60 -4.65 -2.45
CA PRO A 494 3.30 -5.10 -3.65
C PRO A 494 3.62 -6.59 -3.69
N ARG A 495 3.76 -7.30 -2.56
CA ARG A 495 3.99 -8.76 -2.55
C ARG A 495 2.70 -9.56 -2.75
N LEU A 496 1.59 -9.09 -2.19
CA LEU A 496 0.26 -9.65 -2.45
C LEU A 496 -0.12 -9.43 -3.93
N ASN A 497 -0.02 -8.18 -4.42
CA ASN A 497 -0.18 -7.81 -5.84
C ASN A 497 0.95 -8.32 -6.77
N ALA A 498 1.91 -9.12 -6.28
CA ALA A 498 2.84 -9.82 -7.14
C ALA A 498 2.25 -11.10 -7.74
N ALA A 499 1.09 -11.53 -7.24
CA ALA A 499 0.26 -12.52 -7.88
C ALA A 499 -0.05 -12.11 -9.33
N GLY A 500 0.35 -12.92 -10.31
CA GLY A 500 0.26 -12.53 -11.71
C GLY A 500 0.38 -13.65 -12.73
N ARG A 501 0.27 -14.91 -12.30
CA ARG A 501 0.13 -16.11 -13.13
C ARG A 501 -0.86 -17.07 -12.46
N ILE A 502 -1.25 -18.10 -13.22
CA ILE A 502 -2.17 -19.16 -12.78
C ILE A 502 -1.79 -19.65 -11.37
N ASN A 503 -2.77 -19.65 -10.45
CA ASN A 503 -2.69 -19.97 -9.01
C ASN A 503 -2.08 -18.90 -8.06
N ASP A 504 -1.38 -17.85 -8.50
CA ASP A 504 -0.68 -16.97 -7.55
C ASP A 504 -1.64 -16.11 -6.68
N ALA A 505 -2.82 -15.73 -7.19
CA ALA A 505 -3.79 -14.93 -6.43
C ALA A 505 -4.50 -15.77 -5.35
N GLU A 506 -4.70 -17.06 -5.62
CA GLU A 506 -5.14 -18.04 -4.62
C GLU A 506 -4.09 -18.19 -3.50
N ASP A 507 -2.79 -18.18 -3.80
CA ASP A 507 -1.73 -18.21 -2.78
C ASP A 507 -1.83 -17.01 -1.83
N ALA A 508 -2.11 -15.82 -2.34
CA ALA A 508 -2.28 -14.61 -1.54
C ALA A 508 -3.54 -14.67 -0.66
N LEU A 509 -4.67 -15.13 -1.19
CA LEU A 509 -5.88 -15.37 -0.40
C LEU A 509 -5.65 -16.44 0.67
N ARG A 510 -4.99 -17.55 0.33
CA ARG A 510 -4.64 -18.64 1.26
C ARG A 510 -3.69 -18.18 2.34
N LEU A 511 -2.72 -17.32 2.03
CA LEU A 511 -1.84 -16.71 3.03
C LEU A 511 -2.66 -15.91 4.04
N LEU A 512 -3.62 -15.10 3.61
CA LEU A 512 -4.50 -14.33 4.50
C LEU A 512 -5.56 -15.19 5.22
N LEU A 513 -5.81 -16.43 4.77
CA LEU A 513 -6.81 -17.36 5.33
C LEU A 513 -6.24 -18.52 6.15
N THR A 514 -4.94 -18.82 6.08
CA THR A 514 -4.34 -19.94 6.80
C THR A 514 -4.08 -19.60 8.28
N GLU A 515 -3.99 -20.66 9.08
CA GLU A 515 -3.62 -20.65 10.50
C GLU A 515 -2.38 -21.52 10.77
N ASP A 516 -1.84 -22.19 9.75
CA ASP A 516 -0.59 -22.94 9.79
C ASP A 516 0.61 -22.02 9.49
N ALA A 517 1.61 -22.02 10.36
CA ALA A 517 2.81 -21.20 10.22
C ALA A 517 3.77 -21.71 9.14
N ASP A 518 3.81 -23.03 8.88
CA ASP A 518 4.68 -23.60 7.84
C ASP A 518 4.05 -23.41 6.45
N GLU A 519 2.71 -23.50 6.32
CA GLU A 519 2.02 -23.09 5.09
C GLU A 519 2.19 -21.59 4.84
N ALA A 520 1.91 -20.74 5.84
CA ALA A 520 2.04 -19.29 5.73
C ALA A 520 3.46 -18.86 5.30
N LYS A 521 4.49 -19.48 5.88
CA LYS A 521 5.89 -19.24 5.47
C LYS A 521 6.12 -19.66 4.02
N THR A 522 5.65 -20.83 3.61
CA THR A 522 5.82 -21.35 2.24
C THR A 522 5.14 -20.44 1.21
N LEU A 523 3.93 -19.94 1.51
CA LEU A 523 3.20 -19.00 0.66
C LEU A 523 3.90 -17.62 0.61
N ALA A 524 4.36 -17.10 1.75
CA ALA A 524 5.12 -15.85 1.79
C ALA A 524 6.45 -15.93 1.01
N GLU A 525 7.14 -17.09 1.03
CA GLU A 525 8.35 -17.32 0.24
C GLU A 525 8.06 -17.36 -1.28
N ARG A 526 6.93 -17.94 -1.71
CA ARG A 526 6.46 -17.90 -3.12
C ARG A 526 6.12 -16.48 -3.58
N LEU A 527 5.39 -15.71 -2.78
CA LEU A 527 5.04 -14.32 -3.10
C LEU A 527 6.27 -13.39 -3.11
N GLU A 528 7.29 -13.66 -2.27
CA GLU A 528 8.58 -12.95 -2.35
C GLU A 528 9.28 -13.21 -3.69
N GLN A 529 9.32 -14.46 -4.15
CA GLN A 529 9.89 -14.81 -5.44
C GLN A 529 9.14 -14.10 -6.58
N ARG A 530 7.80 -14.14 -6.60
CA ARG A 530 6.98 -13.41 -7.59
C ARG A 530 7.22 -11.91 -7.56
N ASN A 531 7.31 -11.31 -6.38
CA ASN A 531 7.63 -9.89 -6.24
C ASN A 531 9.02 -9.57 -6.81
N THR A 532 10.00 -10.45 -6.61
CA THR A 532 11.37 -10.29 -7.11
C THR A 532 11.40 -10.38 -8.65
N GLU A 533 10.74 -11.40 -9.23
CA GLU A 533 10.54 -11.57 -10.68
C GLU A 533 9.86 -10.34 -11.30
N ARG A 534 8.81 -9.82 -10.67
CA ARG A 534 8.09 -8.61 -11.13
C ARG A 534 8.93 -7.34 -10.99
N GLN A 535 9.69 -7.17 -9.89
CA GLN A 535 10.55 -6.00 -9.68
C GLN A 535 11.70 -5.94 -10.69
N GLU A 536 12.27 -7.09 -11.04
CA GLU A 536 13.31 -7.21 -12.07
C GLU A 536 12.79 -6.75 -13.44
N LEU A 537 11.67 -7.32 -13.90
CA LEU A 537 10.99 -6.90 -15.13
C LEU A 537 10.60 -5.42 -15.10
N THR A 538 10.14 -4.90 -13.96
CA THR A 538 9.79 -3.48 -13.81
C THR A 538 11.01 -2.58 -14.00
N ARG A 539 12.20 -2.98 -13.49
CA ARG A 539 13.43 -2.20 -13.68
C ARG A 539 13.85 -2.16 -15.15
N GLN A 540 13.73 -3.28 -15.84
CA GLN A 540 14.06 -3.42 -17.27
C GLN A 540 13.11 -2.58 -18.15
N VAL A 541 11.80 -2.68 -17.93
CA VAL A 541 10.79 -1.85 -18.61
C VAL A 541 11.02 -0.35 -18.33
N VAL A 542 11.29 0.05 -17.09
CA VAL A 542 11.57 1.45 -16.73
C VAL A 542 12.86 1.96 -17.40
N ALA A 543 13.91 1.14 -17.50
CA ALA A 543 15.16 1.54 -18.15
C ALA A 543 14.97 1.79 -19.65
N GLY A 544 14.44 0.82 -20.39
CA GLY A 544 14.17 0.98 -21.83
C GLY A 544 13.12 2.04 -22.15
N ALA A 545 12.13 2.24 -21.26
CA ALA A 545 11.12 3.30 -21.42
C ALA A 545 11.70 4.71 -21.21
N ARG A 546 12.77 4.87 -20.43
CA ARG A 546 13.52 6.13 -20.30
C ARG A 546 14.42 6.36 -21.52
N GLU A 547 15.16 5.34 -21.95
CA GLU A 547 16.01 5.38 -23.16
C GLU A 547 15.18 5.82 -24.39
N ARG A 548 14.04 5.18 -24.63
CA ARG A 548 13.08 5.58 -25.70
C ARG A 548 12.39 6.92 -25.47
N ALA A 549 12.41 7.50 -24.27
CA ALA A 549 11.88 8.83 -24.01
C ALA A 549 12.87 9.95 -24.39
N GLU A 550 14.16 9.64 -24.50
CA GLU A 550 15.20 10.56 -24.97
C GLU A 550 15.10 10.85 -26.48
N ASP A 551 14.37 10.02 -27.25
CA ASP A 551 14.03 10.27 -28.66
C ASP A 551 13.12 11.51 -28.85
N ARG A 552 12.30 11.85 -27.84
CA ARG A 552 11.39 13.02 -27.85
C ARG A 552 11.46 13.78 -26.51
N PRO A 553 12.56 14.49 -26.21
CA PRO A 553 12.71 15.23 -24.96
C PRO A 553 11.70 16.39 -24.89
N ASP A 554 11.30 16.93 -26.04
CA ASP A 554 10.41 18.09 -26.18
C ASP A 554 8.89 17.79 -26.24
N ALA A 555 8.49 16.52 -26.12
CA ALA A 555 7.09 16.12 -26.18
C ALA A 555 6.21 16.71 -25.05
N TRP A 556 4.92 16.78 -25.32
CA TRP A 556 3.85 17.09 -24.38
C TRP A 556 3.33 15.84 -23.67
N ILE A 557 3.50 14.67 -24.28
CA ILE A 557 3.23 13.35 -23.70
C ILE A 557 4.35 12.37 -24.06
N THR A 558 4.91 11.66 -23.06
CA THR A 558 5.90 10.59 -23.36
C THR A 558 5.17 9.34 -23.80
N ILE A 559 5.30 8.94 -25.07
CA ILE A 559 4.69 7.71 -25.60
C ILE A 559 5.81 6.79 -26.11
N VAL A 560 5.94 5.62 -25.52
CA VAL A 560 6.99 4.64 -25.85
C VAL A 560 6.40 3.23 -25.98
N ALA A 561 6.96 2.42 -26.88
CA ALA A 561 6.44 1.09 -27.22
C ALA A 561 7.56 0.07 -27.45
N ASP A 562 7.35 -1.18 -27.05
CA ASP A 562 8.34 -2.26 -27.17
C ASP A 562 7.68 -3.67 -27.20
N PRO A 563 8.14 -4.61 -28.05
CA PRO A 563 7.70 -6.01 -28.02
C PRO A 563 8.26 -6.84 -26.86
N GLU A 564 9.31 -6.40 -26.15
CA GLU A 564 9.86 -7.15 -25.01
C GLU A 564 9.16 -6.83 -23.67
N TRP A 565 8.27 -5.84 -23.63
CA TRP A 565 7.63 -5.39 -22.39
C TRP A 565 6.33 -6.15 -22.08
N PRO A 566 6.19 -6.78 -20.89
CA PRO A 566 4.93 -7.44 -20.52
C PRO A 566 3.81 -6.44 -20.22
N ALA A 567 2.62 -6.67 -20.79
CA ALA A 567 1.45 -5.80 -20.60
C ALA A 567 1.03 -5.62 -19.12
N GLY A 568 1.33 -6.57 -18.24
CA GLY A 568 1.10 -6.45 -16.79
C GLY A 568 2.07 -5.51 -16.05
N ILE A 569 3.12 -5.02 -16.72
CA ILE A 569 4.19 -4.19 -16.13
C ILE A 569 4.16 -2.74 -16.65
N VAL A 570 3.71 -2.51 -17.89
CA VAL A 570 3.83 -1.19 -18.56
C VAL A 570 3.19 -0.03 -17.79
N GLY A 571 2.12 -0.26 -17.03
CA GLY A 571 1.51 0.76 -16.16
C GLY A 571 2.43 1.28 -15.04
N LEU A 572 3.37 0.47 -14.56
CA LEU A 572 4.42 0.91 -13.62
C LEU A 572 5.46 1.77 -14.34
N GLY A 573 5.82 1.40 -15.58
CA GLY A 573 6.65 2.22 -16.46
C GLY A 573 6.04 3.61 -16.70
N ALA A 574 4.78 3.67 -17.12
CA ALA A 574 4.06 4.93 -17.35
C ALA A 574 4.01 5.80 -16.08
N SER A 575 3.73 5.20 -14.93
CA SER A 575 3.74 5.92 -13.63
C SER A 575 5.10 6.52 -13.32
N ARG A 576 6.18 5.79 -13.63
CA ARG A 576 7.56 6.24 -13.41
C ARG A 576 7.99 7.36 -14.37
N LEU A 577 7.54 7.32 -15.63
CA LEU A 577 7.76 8.39 -16.60
C LEU A 577 7.07 9.70 -16.19
N VAL A 578 5.84 9.64 -15.64
CA VAL A 578 5.17 10.84 -15.11
C VAL A 578 5.96 11.43 -13.92
N GLU A 579 6.49 10.59 -13.01
CA GLU A 579 7.33 11.05 -11.90
C GLU A 579 8.64 11.74 -12.35
N ASP A 580 9.24 11.28 -13.45
CA ASP A 580 10.55 11.73 -13.93
C ASP A 580 10.45 12.96 -14.85
N TYR A 581 9.47 13.00 -15.76
CA TYR A 581 9.33 14.06 -16.77
C TYR A 581 8.24 15.10 -16.45
N GLY A 582 7.35 14.86 -15.47
CA GLY A 582 6.31 15.82 -15.06
C GLY A 582 5.18 16.06 -16.06
N ARG A 583 5.13 15.26 -17.14
CA ARG A 583 4.11 15.29 -18.21
C ARG A 583 3.36 13.94 -18.27
N PRO A 584 2.18 13.84 -18.91
CA PRO A 584 1.52 12.55 -19.13
C PRO A 584 2.44 11.54 -19.82
N ALA A 585 2.21 10.25 -19.57
CA ALA A 585 2.99 9.19 -20.18
C ALA A 585 2.18 7.93 -20.51
N ILE A 586 2.58 7.25 -21.57
CA ILE A 586 2.00 6.01 -22.09
C ILE A 586 3.14 5.04 -22.38
N VAL A 587 3.00 3.81 -21.90
CA VAL A 587 3.92 2.71 -22.20
C VAL A 587 3.10 1.58 -22.82
N ILE A 588 3.54 1.12 -24.00
CA ILE A 588 2.81 0.16 -24.84
C ILE A 588 3.59 -1.15 -24.93
N ALA A 589 2.96 -2.25 -24.50
CA ALA A 589 3.43 -3.61 -24.74
C ALA A 589 2.97 -4.08 -26.13
N ILE A 590 3.87 -4.50 -27.01
CA ILE A 590 3.51 -5.01 -28.34
C ILE A 590 3.39 -6.53 -28.32
N ASP A 591 2.25 -7.04 -28.79
CA ASP A 591 1.85 -8.44 -28.80
C ASP A 591 1.33 -8.79 -30.22
N GLY A 592 2.19 -9.42 -31.03
CA GLY A 592 1.90 -9.71 -32.44
C GLY A 592 1.75 -8.43 -33.27
N ASN A 593 0.50 -8.10 -33.65
CA ASN A 593 0.15 -6.88 -34.42
C ASN A 593 -0.67 -5.88 -33.57
N GLU A 594 -0.85 -6.13 -32.27
CA GLU A 594 -1.59 -5.26 -31.35
C GLU A 594 -0.63 -4.67 -30.29
N GLY A 595 -0.73 -3.37 -30.04
CA GLY A 595 -0.08 -2.69 -28.93
C GLY A 595 -1.08 -2.45 -27.80
N LYS A 596 -0.81 -2.96 -26.59
CA LYS A 596 -1.61 -2.74 -25.38
C LYS A 596 -0.98 -1.65 -24.52
N GLY A 597 -1.57 -0.46 -24.54
CA GLY A 597 -1.08 0.74 -23.87
C GLY A 597 -1.64 0.91 -22.46
N SER A 598 -0.79 1.31 -21.50
CA SER A 598 -1.22 1.82 -20.20
C SER A 598 -0.76 3.27 -20.02
N CYS A 599 -1.70 4.12 -19.63
CA CYS A 599 -1.54 5.57 -19.59
C CYS A 599 -1.55 6.08 -18.15
N ARG A 600 -0.79 7.15 -17.88
CA ARG A 600 -0.84 7.92 -16.63
C ARG A 600 -0.79 9.41 -16.97
N SER A 601 -1.57 10.20 -16.23
CA SER A 601 -1.75 11.63 -16.49
C SER A 601 -1.19 12.52 -15.38
N ILE A 602 -1.33 13.83 -15.60
CA ILE A 602 -1.10 14.90 -14.61
C ILE A 602 -2.38 15.71 -14.40
N ALA A 603 -2.43 16.52 -13.35
CA ALA A 603 -3.47 17.53 -13.20
C ALA A 603 -3.46 18.48 -14.42
N GLY A 604 -4.65 18.79 -14.96
CA GLY A 604 -4.83 19.56 -16.20
C GLY A 604 -4.99 18.73 -17.47
N VAL A 605 -4.77 17.41 -17.44
CA VAL A 605 -4.98 16.52 -18.60
C VAL A 605 -5.86 15.34 -18.22
N HIS A 606 -7.09 15.28 -18.75
CA HIS A 606 -7.96 14.11 -18.60
C HIS A 606 -7.60 13.05 -19.66
N ILE A 607 -6.85 12.02 -19.29
CA ILE A 607 -6.23 11.13 -20.29
C ILE A 607 -7.22 10.22 -21.03
N ALA A 608 -8.36 9.85 -20.43
CA ALA A 608 -9.38 9.06 -21.14
C ALA A 608 -10.06 9.87 -22.28
N GLU A 609 -10.55 11.08 -22.00
CA GLU A 609 -11.02 12.02 -23.03
C GLU A 609 -10.00 12.26 -24.16
N ALA A 610 -8.70 12.36 -23.85
CA ALA A 610 -7.66 12.50 -24.86
C ALA A 610 -7.49 11.25 -25.75
N LEU A 611 -7.92 10.06 -25.28
CA LEU A 611 -8.04 8.85 -26.08
C LEU A 611 -9.36 8.80 -26.87
N ASP A 612 -10.45 9.41 -26.37
CA ASP A 612 -11.69 9.61 -27.14
C ASP A 612 -11.45 10.47 -28.39
N ASP A 613 -10.59 11.50 -28.29
CA ASP A 613 -10.09 12.31 -29.42
C ASP A 613 -9.27 11.48 -30.45
N CYS A 614 -8.93 10.23 -30.13
CA CYS A 614 -8.13 9.31 -30.93
C CYS A 614 -8.86 7.99 -31.28
N HIS A 615 -10.17 7.88 -31.05
CA HIS A 615 -10.92 6.62 -31.16
C HIS A 615 -10.89 5.95 -32.56
N ASP A 616 -10.60 6.68 -33.64
CA ASP A 616 -10.39 6.17 -35.02
C ASP A 616 -9.01 5.50 -35.24
N ILE A 617 -8.12 5.65 -34.26
CA ILE A 617 -6.80 5.00 -34.23
C ILE A 617 -6.85 3.74 -33.36
N LEU A 618 -7.67 3.75 -32.31
CA LEU A 618 -7.73 2.74 -31.26
C LEU A 618 -8.70 1.59 -31.60
N ILE A 619 -8.38 0.39 -31.11
CA ILE A 619 -9.22 -0.81 -31.23
C ILE A 619 -10.23 -0.85 -30.08
N LYS A 620 -9.78 -0.48 -28.88
CA LYS A 620 -10.59 -0.31 -27.66
C LYS A 620 -9.83 0.59 -26.70
N HIS A 621 -10.53 1.43 -25.92
CA HIS A 621 -9.95 2.21 -24.83
C HIS A 621 -10.92 2.38 -23.66
N GLY A 622 -10.43 2.92 -22.54
CA GLY A 622 -11.25 3.29 -21.38
C GLY A 622 -10.41 3.66 -20.16
N GLY A 623 -11.00 4.38 -19.21
CA GLY A 623 -10.33 4.78 -17.97
C GLY A 623 -10.93 6.03 -17.31
N HIS A 624 -10.08 6.73 -16.56
CA HIS A 624 -10.41 7.95 -15.82
C HIS A 624 -9.38 9.06 -16.09
N ALA A 625 -9.58 10.25 -15.52
CA ALA A 625 -8.72 11.43 -15.72
C ALA A 625 -7.20 11.16 -15.57
N MET A 626 -6.82 10.37 -14.56
CA MET A 626 -5.41 10.15 -14.18
C MET A 626 -4.79 8.86 -14.73
N ALA A 627 -5.59 7.91 -15.22
CA ALA A 627 -5.13 6.61 -15.71
C ALA A 627 -6.13 5.99 -16.68
N ALA A 628 -5.62 5.41 -17.77
CA ALA A 628 -6.43 4.73 -18.79
C ALA A 628 -5.65 3.58 -19.43
N GLY A 629 -6.36 2.71 -20.17
CA GLY A 629 -5.78 1.66 -20.98
C GLY A 629 -6.41 1.60 -22.37
N PHE A 630 -5.67 1.11 -23.36
CA PHE A 630 -6.16 0.93 -24.72
C PHE A 630 -5.45 -0.22 -25.45
N SER A 631 -6.03 -0.66 -26.56
CA SER A 631 -5.33 -1.40 -27.61
C SER A 631 -5.33 -0.63 -28.94
N VAL A 632 -4.25 -0.75 -29.70
CA VAL A 632 -4.00 -0.08 -30.99
C VAL A 632 -3.34 -1.06 -31.95
N SER A 633 -3.53 -0.92 -33.26
CA SER A 633 -2.76 -1.72 -34.24
C SER A 633 -1.32 -1.18 -34.33
N VAL A 634 -0.31 -2.05 -34.44
CA VAL A 634 1.12 -1.65 -34.37
C VAL A 634 1.51 -0.65 -35.45
N ASP A 635 0.95 -0.77 -36.66
CA ASP A 635 1.12 0.17 -37.77
C ASP A 635 0.53 1.57 -37.50
N ARG A 636 -0.41 1.69 -36.56
CA ARG A 636 -1.08 2.94 -36.18
C ARG A 636 -0.43 3.64 -34.97
N ILE A 637 0.58 3.03 -34.34
CA ILE A 637 1.32 3.65 -33.21
C ILE A 637 1.94 5.02 -33.59
N PRO A 638 2.54 5.22 -34.78
CA PRO A 638 3.07 6.54 -35.17
C PRO A 638 1.98 7.63 -35.26
N ASP A 639 0.81 7.32 -35.84
CA ASP A 639 -0.34 8.24 -35.89
C ASP A 639 -0.78 8.65 -34.48
N LEU A 640 -0.83 7.68 -33.56
CA LEU A 640 -1.25 7.89 -32.17
C LEU A 640 -0.29 8.82 -31.43
N ILE A 641 1.02 8.69 -31.68
CA ILE A 641 2.05 9.53 -31.05
C ILE A 641 1.84 11.00 -31.42
N GLU A 642 1.74 11.32 -32.71
CA GLU A 642 1.60 12.72 -33.15
C GLU A 642 0.22 13.32 -32.76
N ARG A 643 -0.86 12.53 -32.82
CA ARG A 643 -2.19 13.04 -32.46
C ARG A 643 -2.33 13.31 -30.97
N LEU A 644 -1.88 12.40 -30.10
CA LEU A 644 -1.95 12.63 -28.65
C LEU A 644 -1.04 13.78 -28.20
N ASP A 645 0.13 13.97 -28.82
CA ASP A 645 1.01 15.10 -28.49
C ASP A 645 0.36 16.45 -28.84
N ALA A 646 -0.33 16.53 -29.99
CA ALA A 646 -1.11 17.71 -30.37
C ALA A 646 -2.29 17.97 -29.40
N VAL A 647 -3.07 16.93 -29.07
CA VAL A 647 -4.23 17.03 -28.15
C VAL A 647 -3.80 17.45 -26.75
N VAL A 648 -2.73 16.86 -26.21
CA VAL A 648 -2.22 17.21 -24.87
C VAL A 648 -1.64 18.63 -24.84
N ARG A 649 -0.97 19.08 -25.91
CA ARG A 649 -0.51 20.47 -26.05
C ARG A 649 -1.66 21.48 -26.04
N GLU A 650 -2.76 21.17 -26.71
CA GLU A 650 -3.96 22.03 -26.78
C GLU A 650 -4.68 22.10 -25.43
N ARG A 651 -4.88 20.94 -24.77
CA ARG A 651 -5.47 20.82 -23.43
C ARG A 651 -4.62 21.54 -22.34
N LEU A 652 -3.31 21.65 -22.54
CA LEU A 652 -2.38 22.42 -21.70
C LEU A 652 -2.16 23.87 -22.16
N HIS A 653 -2.92 24.34 -23.16
CA HIS A 653 -2.91 25.72 -23.67
C HIS A 653 -1.53 26.26 -24.10
N GLY A 654 -0.56 25.38 -24.38
CA GLY A 654 0.82 25.74 -24.69
C GLY A 654 1.69 26.10 -23.48
N GLU A 655 1.23 25.91 -22.24
CA GLU A 655 2.09 25.95 -21.05
C GLU A 655 2.69 24.57 -20.76
N ARG A 656 4.01 24.41 -20.91
CA ARG A 656 4.67 23.12 -20.64
C ARG A 656 4.51 22.74 -19.17
N PRO A 657 4.07 21.50 -18.87
CA PRO A 657 3.93 21.06 -17.50
C PRO A 657 5.32 20.78 -16.92
N VAL A 658 5.52 21.21 -15.68
CA VAL A 658 6.75 20.95 -14.92
C VAL A 658 6.43 20.13 -13.67
N PRO A 659 7.34 19.26 -13.21
CA PRO A 659 7.21 18.61 -11.91
C PRO A 659 6.91 19.64 -10.80
N THR A 660 5.93 19.37 -9.93
CA THR A 660 5.57 20.27 -8.82
C THR A 660 5.70 19.56 -7.47
N ILE A 661 5.87 20.35 -6.40
CA ILE A 661 5.80 19.87 -5.01
C ILE A 661 5.08 20.89 -4.15
N ARG A 662 4.05 20.45 -3.41
CA ARG A 662 3.33 21.29 -2.45
C ARG A 662 4.06 21.30 -1.12
N VAL A 663 4.34 22.49 -0.60
CA VAL A 663 4.88 22.69 0.75
C VAL A 663 3.70 22.90 1.69
N ASP A 664 3.61 22.10 2.76
CA ASP A 664 2.57 22.24 3.78
C ASP A 664 2.84 23.42 4.73
N ALA A 665 4.12 23.67 5.05
CA ALA A 665 4.55 24.74 5.93
C ALA A 665 6.02 25.15 5.69
N GLU A 666 6.36 26.38 6.04
CA GLU A 666 7.75 26.79 6.26
C GLU A 666 8.06 26.69 7.75
N ILE A 667 9.24 26.16 8.11
CA ILE A 667 9.67 26.01 9.50
C ILE A 667 10.96 26.78 9.76
N ALA A 668 11.03 27.42 10.92
CA ALA A 668 12.28 28.00 11.41
C ALA A 668 13.29 26.86 11.70
N PRO A 669 14.58 27.02 11.37
CA PRO A 669 15.60 25.98 11.60
C PRO A 669 15.59 25.42 13.03
N ASP A 670 15.47 26.28 14.05
CA ASP A 670 15.61 25.92 15.45
C ASP A 670 14.47 25.06 16.04
N ILE A 671 13.32 24.93 15.36
CA ILE A 671 12.21 24.09 15.85
C ILE A 671 12.37 22.60 15.50
N LEU A 672 13.33 22.22 14.64
CA LEU A 672 13.64 20.83 14.32
C LEU A 672 14.10 20.07 15.58
N THR A 673 13.19 19.28 16.15
CA THR A 673 13.37 18.60 17.43
C THR A 673 12.61 17.27 17.46
N SER A 674 12.99 16.36 18.36
CA SER A 674 12.22 15.12 18.59
C SER A 674 10.79 15.40 19.09
N LYS A 675 10.53 16.57 19.71
CA LYS A 675 9.17 17.03 20.04
C LYS A 675 8.36 17.30 18.77
N LEU A 676 8.95 17.99 17.79
CA LEU A 676 8.30 18.24 16.50
C LEU A 676 7.96 16.93 15.76
N ALA A 677 8.87 15.96 15.77
CA ALA A 677 8.63 14.65 15.18
C ALA A 677 7.46 13.89 15.86
N LEU A 678 7.29 14.02 17.19
CA LEU A 678 6.16 13.45 17.92
C LEU A 678 4.84 14.21 17.65
N GLU A 679 4.89 15.53 17.46
CA GLU A 679 3.71 16.33 17.09
C GLU A 679 3.22 15.99 15.68
N LEU A 680 4.13 15.87 14.72
CA LEU A 680 3.80 15.47 13.35
C LEU A 680 3.36 14.00 13.26
N ALA A 681 3.81 13.13 14.17
CA ALA A 681 3.32 11.74 14.26
C ALA A 681 1.82 11.64 14.60
N ALA A 682 1.17 12.70 15.10
CA ALA A 682 -0.28 12.74 15.26
C ALA A 682 -1.04 12.70 13.90
N LEU A 683 -0.36 13.02 12.80
CA LEU A 683 -0.91 12.90 11.44
C LEU A 683 -0.89 11.46 10.91
N GLU A 684 -0.17 10.53 11.53
CA GLU A 684 -0.19 9.11 11.12
C GLU A 684 -1.58 8.48 11.37
N PRO A 685 -2.04 7.51 10.54
CA PRO A 685 -1.37 6.99 9.34
C PRO A 685 -1.35 7.98 8.17
N CYS A 686 -0.19 8.13 7.54
CA CYS A 686 0.04 8.93 6.34
C CYS A 686 0.06 8.05 5.09
N GLY A 687 -0.50 8.56 3.99
CA GLY A 687 -0.65 7.87 2.72
C GLY A 687 -1.42 8.73 1.70
N SER A 688 -2.24 8.10 0.85
CA SER A 688 -3.17 8.82 -0.02
C SER A 688 -4.13 9.71 0.78
N GLY A 689 -4.54 10.86 0.23
CA GLY A 689 -5.38 11.85 0.91
C GLY A 689 -4.78 12.55 2.14
N ASN A 690 -3.70 12.02 2.73
CA ASN A 690 -3.02 12.51 3.92
C ASN A 690 -1.51 12.18 3.86
N GLN A 691 -0.76 12.83 2.98
CA GLN A 691 0.68 12.52 2.77
C GLN A 691 1.54 12.92 3.99
N ARG A 692 2.79 12.44 4.09
CA ARG A 692 3.71 12.96 5.12
C ARG A 692 4.02 14.44 4.86
N PRO A 693 4.18 15.29 5.90
CA PRO A 693 4.33 16.73 5.71
C PRO A 693 5.61 17.11 4.95
N TYR A 694 5.46 17.97 3.95
CA TYR A 694 6.58 18.58 3.24
C TYR A 694 6.84 19.99 3.78
N LEU A 695 8.00 20.17 4.42
CA LEU A 695 8.36 21.34 5.20
C LEU A 695 9.53 22.07 4.53
N LEU A 696 9.37 23.36 4.26
CA LEU A 696 10.46 24.19 3.76
C LEU A 696 11.37 24.65 4.91
N ILE A 697 12.69 24.53 4.69
CA ILE A 697 13.73 25.17 5.49
C ILE A 697 14.63 25.96 4.54
N ARG A 698 14.88 27.23 4.85
CA ARG A 698 15.76 28.11 4.05
C ARG A 698 17.19 28.15 4.61
N ASP A 699 18.16 28.44 3.75
CA ASP A 699 19.59 28.61 4.08
C ASP A 699 20.16 27.55 5.05
N VAL A 700 19.91 26.27 4.76
CA VAL A 700 20.49 25.16 5.53
C VAL A 700 21.87 24.79 4.98
N ARG A 701 22.84 24.52 5.87
CA ARG A 701 24.18 24.11 5.46
C ARG A 701 24.19 22.60 5.20
N VAL A 702 24.69 22.19 4.05
CA VAL A 702 24.85 20.79 3.64
C VAL A 702 26.34 20.40 3.59
N TYR A 703 26.68 19.22 4.08
CA TYR A 703 28.05 18.68 4.08
C TYR A 703 28.06 17.16 4.32
N ASP A 704 29.25 16.53 4.32
CA ASP A 704 29.43 15.07 4.42
C ASP A 704 28.58 14.31 3.37
N ILE A 705 28.52 14.89 2.16
CA ILE A 705 27.70 14.43 1.03
C ILE A 705 28.36 13.21 0.40
N ARG A 706 27.60 12.13 0.24
CA ARG A 706 28.06 10.85 -0.31
C ARG A 706 26.96 10.21 -1.13
N GLN A 707 27.32 9.70 -2.31
CA GLN A 707 26.47 8.79 -3.06
C GLN A 707 26.35 7.44 -2.31
N VAL A 708 25.16 6.86 -2.30
CA VAL A 708 24.83 5.58 -1.64
C VAL A 708 23.74 4.83 -2.41
N GLY A 709 23.66 3.52 -2.22
CA GLY A 709 22.87 2.59 -3.03
C GLY A 709 23.78 1.60 -3.77
N ALA A 710 23.20 0.63 -4.47
CA ALA A 710 23.97 -0.27 -5.33
C ALA A 710 24.51 0.50 -6.56
N ASP A 711 23.64 1.33 -7.15
CA ASP A 711 23.87 2.08 -8.38
C ASP A 711 24.31 3.54 -8.13
N ALA A 712 24.71 3.88 -6.90
CA ALA A 712 25.05 5.24 -6.44
C ALA A 712 23.92 6.30 -6.50
N ASP A 713 22.71 5.89 -6.86
CA ASP A 713 21.51 6.69 -7.16
C ASP A 713 20.98 7.63 -6.06
N HIS A 714 21.43 7.51 -4.80
CA HIS A 714 20.90 8.30 -3.68
C HIS A 714 22.01 9.11 -3.01
N LEU A 715 21.67 10.26 -2.43
CA LEU A 715 22.58 11.00 -1.55
C LEU A 715 22.30 10.67 -0.09
N ARG A 716 23.37 10.51 0.69
CA ARG A 716 23.37 10.73 2.14
C ARG A 716 24.20 11.97 2.43
N CYS A 717 23.74 12.82 3.35
CA CYS A 717 24.47 14.00 3.78
C CYS A 717 24.14 14.35 5.25
N LYS A 718 24.73 15.45 5.73
CA LYS A 718 24.41 16.10 6.99
C LYS A 718 23.90 17.50 6.73
N VAL A 719 22.80 17.85 7.40
CA VAL A 719 22.17 19.16 7.32
C VAL A 719 22.36 19.87 8.66
N THR A 720 23.12 20.97 8.66
CA THR A 720 23.30 21.83 9.84
C THR A 720 22.31 23.00 9.80
N VAL A 721 21.69 23.19 10.95
CA VAL A 721 20.45 23.91 11.17
C VAL A 721 20.65 24.72 12.45
N GLY A 722 21.15 25.95 12.31
CA GLY A 722 21.67 26.73 13.43
C GLY A 722 22.81 26.00 14.16
N ARG A 723 22.54 25.52 15.38
CA ARG A 723 23.49 24.72 16.19
C ARG A 723 23.29 23.20 16.11
N PHE A 724 22.22 22.73 15.46
CA PHE A 724 21.87 21.33 15.38
C PHE A 724 22.32 20.74 14.04
N THR A 725 22.58 19.43 14.01
CA THR A 725 22.92 18.70 12.79
C THR A 725 22.10 17.42 12.74
N PHE A 726 21.47 17.18 11.59
CA PHE A 726 20.69 15.99 11.31
C PHE A 726 21.37 15.17 10.20
N ASP A 727 21.26 13.85 10.28
CA ASP A 727 21.51 12.99 9.12
C ASP A 727 20.34 13.17 8.14
N ALA A 728 20.65 13.19 6.85
CA ALA A 728 19.66 13.34 5.81
C ALA A 728 19.91 12.44 4.59
N MET A 729 18.82 12.02 3.95
CA MET A 729 18.78 11.17 2.76
C MET A 729 18.04 11.90 1.62
N ALA A 730 18.54 11.79 0.39
CA ALA A 730 17.87 12.26 -0.81
C ALA A 730 17.84 11.11 -1.83
N PHE A 731 16.67 10.52 -2.07
CA PHE A 731 16.52 9.37 -2.96
C PHE A 731 16.40 9.81 -4.42
N ARG A 732 17.12 9.14 -5.33
CA ARG A 732 17.15 9.40 -6.79
C ARG A 732 17.67 10.81 -7.09
N ARG A 733 18.86 11.08 -6.58
CA ARG A 733 19.58 12.38 -6.54
C ARG A 733 21.12 12.23 -6.58
N GLY A 734 21.65 11.02 -6.83
CA GLY A 734 23.09 10.72 -6.74
C GLY A 734 23.97 11.62 -7.63
N ASP A 735 23.46 11.95 -8.80
CA ASP A 735 23.96 12.93 -9.76
C ASP A 735 24.15 14.35 -9.18
N HIS A 736 23.35 14.77 -8.21
CA HIS A 736 23.40 16.11 -7.60
C HIS A 736 24.51 16.26 -6.54
N ALA A 737 25.36 15.24 -6.34
CA ALA A 737 26.41 15.24 -5.31
C ALA A 737 27.41 16.39 -5.45
N GLU A 738 27.84 16.71 -6.68
CA GLU A 738 28.85 17.74 -6.96
C GLU A 738 28.25 19.13 -6.75
N GLY A 739 27.16 19.48 -7.45
CA GLY A 739 26.49 20.78 -7.30
C GLY A 739 26.01 21.08 -5.88
N MET A 740 25.55 20.07 -5.11
CA MET A 740 25.20 20.26 -3.70
C MET A 740 26.43 20.45 -2.79
N THR A 741 27.59 19.90 -3.18
CA THR A 741 28.87 20.12 -2.49
C THR A 741 29.46 21.50 -2.78
N GLU A 742 29.39 21.96 -4.04
CA GLU A 742 29.81 23.31 -4.44
C GLU A 742 28.95 24.40 -3.79
N ALA A 743 27.64 24.21 -3.76
CA ALA A 743 26.72 25.16 -3.13
C ALA A 743 26.97 25.28 -1.62
N GLY A 744 27.12 24.15 -0.91
CA GLY A 744 27.38 24.07 0.54
C GLY A 744 26.26 24.60 1.45
N ARG A 745 25.34 25.40 0.92
CA ARG A 745 24.10 25.90 1.51
C ARG A 745 22.98 25.84 0.47
N VAL A 746 21.78 25.47 0.91
CA VAL A 746 20.61 25.28 0.05
C VAL A 746 19.34 25.76 0.74
N ASP A 747 18.32 26.10 -0.05
CA ASP A 747 16.93 25.98 0.42
C ASP A 747 16.49 24.53 0.19
N ALA A 748 15.72 23.94 1.12
CA ALA A 748 15.33 22.52 1.05
C ALA A 748 13.88 22.29 1.47
N VAL A 749 13.16 21.47 0.70
CA VAL A 749 11.87 20.90 1.06
C VAL A 749 12.11 19.51 1.63
N VAL A 750 11.74 19.28 2.89
CA VAL A 750 12.05 18.05 3.62
C VAL A 750 10.80 17.36 4.16
N SER A 751 10.85 16.03 4.27
CA SER A 751 9.99 15.25 5.15
C SER A 751 10.76 14.90 6.42
N ILE A 752 10.10 14.92 7.58
CA ILE A 752 10.69 14.51 8.86
C ILE A 752 10.41 13.01 9.10
N GLY A 753 11.44 12.27 9.48
CA GLY A 753 11.36 10.85 9.86
C GLY A 753 12.05 10.55 11.19
N THR A 754 11.80 9.35 11.71
CA THR A 754 12.51 8.79 12.87
C THR A 754 13.52 7.75 12.42
N GLY A 755 14.81 8.09 12.50
CA GLY A 755 15.88 7.19 12.11
C GLY A 755 16.03 5.97 13.02
N LEU A 756 16.87 5.01 12.63
CA LEU A 756 17.03 3.69 13.27
C LEU A 756 17.21 3.70 14.80
N ARG A 757 17.77 4.78 15.35
CA ARG A 757 18.05 4.97 16.80
C ARG A 757 17.04 5.88 17.53
N GLY A 758 15.96 6.33 16.88
CA GLY A 758 14.96 7.24 17.44
C GLY A 758 15.36 8.73 17.40
N PHE A 759 16.46 9.08 16.73
CA PHE A 759 16.78 10.47 16.40
C PHE A 759 15.96 10.94 15.19
N VAL A 760 15.82 12.27 15.06
CA VAL A 760 15.26 12.89 13.85
C VAL A 760 16.21 12.65 12.68
N GLU A 761 15.67 12.14 11.58
CA GLU A 761 16.36 11.96 10.29
C GLU A 761 15.53 12.69 9.23
N LEU A 762 16.20 13.43 8.34
CA LEU A 762 15.53 14.24 7.32
C LEU A 762 15.54 13.54 5.97
N GLU A 763 14.44 13.62 5.24
CA GLU A 763 14.38 13.19 3.85
C GLU A 763 14.27 14.43 2.96
N LEU A 764 15.32 14.73 2.19
CA LEU A 764 15.34 15.83 1.24
C LEU A 764 14.48 15.44 0.03
N ARG A 765 13.29 16.05 -0.09
CA ARG A 765 12.31 15.77 -1.14
C ARG A 765 12.57 16.59 -2.39
N ASP A 766 13.03 17.82 -2.24
CA ASP A 766 13.64 18.64 -3.29
C ASP A 766 14.52 19.73 -2.63
N PHE A 767 15.50 20.27 -3.36
CA PHE A 767 16.43 21.27 -2.86
C PHE A 767 17.01 22.11 -4.00
N GLY A 768 17.42 23.34 -3.69
CA GLY A 768 17.96 24.29 -4.67
C GLY A 768 18.88 25.32 -4.00
N PRO A 769 19.58 26.17 -4.78
CA PRO A 769 20.44 27.22 -4.25
C PRO A 769 19.67 28.19 -3.36
N VAL A 770 20.35 28.77 -2.36
CA VAL A 770 19.73 29.71 -1.40
C VAL A 770 19.08 30.87 -2.15
N GLY A 771 17.75 31.03 -1.97
CA GLY A 771 16.94 31.97 -2.74
C GLY A 771 15.90 31.30 -3.65
N THR A 772 16.01 30.00 -3.92
CA THR A 772 14.99 29.22 -4.65
C THR A 772 13.59 29.44 -4.07
N ALA A 773 13.43 29.41 -2.75
CA ALA A 773 12.11 29.62 -2.15
C ALA A 773 11.55 31.04 -2.42
N ALA A 774 12.42 32.07 -2.39
CA ALA A 774 12.02 33.44 -2.68
C ALA A 774 11.68 33.65 -4.17
N GLU A 775 12.34 32.92 -5.06
CA GLU A 775 12.03 32.89 -6.49
C GLU A 775 10.67 32.24 -6.78
N MET A 776 10.40 31.08 -6.18
CA MET A 776 9.11 30.39 -6.31
C MET A 776 7.94 31.28 -5.85
N GLU A 777 8.13 32.08 -4.79
CA GLU A 777 7.16 33.11 -4.42
C GLU A 777 7.03 34.27 -5.42
N ARG A 778 8.12 34.71 -6.08
CA ARG A 778 8.04 35.73 -7.15
C ARG A 778 7.21 35.22 -8.31
N LEU A 779 7.46 33.98 -8.75
CA LEU A 779 6.70 33.32 -9.81
C LEU A 779 5.22 33.15 -9.44
N ALA A 780 4.92 32.79 -8.19
CA ALA A 780 3.55 32.70 -7.67
C ALA A 780 2.84 34.06 -7.55
N ARG A 781 3.58 35.16 -7.33
CA ARG A 781 3.02 36.53 -7.29
C ARG A 781 2.93 37.21 -8.66
N GLY A 782 3.75 36.79 -9.64
CA GLY A 782 3.70 37.28 -11.02
C GLY A 782 2.61 36.63 -11.86
N ALA A 783 2.23 35.39 -11.54
CA ALA A 783 1.05 34.74 -12.10
C ALA A 783 -0.24 35.36 -11.50
N ALA A 784 -0.85 36.30 -12.22
CA ALA A 784 -2.23 36.71 -11.96
C ALA A 784 -3.17 35.49 -12.11
N PRO A 785 -4.29 35.42 -11.37
CA PRO A 785 -5.13 34.23 -11.32
C PRO A 785 -5.86 33.99 -12.65
N ALA A 786 -5.28 33.17 -13.51
CA ALA A 786 -5.96 32.56 -14.64
C ALA A 786 -7.00 31.55 -14.12
N LEU A 787 -8.25 32.02 -14.07
CA LEU A 787 -9.50 31.25 -14.07
C LEU A 787 -9.44 29.84 -13.43
N VAL A 788 -9.67 29.77 -12.12
CA VAL A 788 -10.27 28.59 -11.51
C VAL A 788 -11.79 28.80 -11.55
N SER A 789 -12.46 28.09 -12.45
CA SER A 789 -13.92 28.04 -12.60
C SER A 789 -14.36 26.63 -13.00
#